data_AF-A0A4V3XAM3-F1
#
_entry.id   AF-A0A4V3XAM3-F1
#
_cell.length_a   1.000
_cell.length_b   1.000
_cell.length_c   1.000
_cell.angle_alpha   90.00
_cell.angle_beta   90.00
_cell.angle_gamma   90.00
#
_symmetry.space_group_name_H-M   'P 1'
#
loop_
_entity.id
_entity.type
_entity.pdbx_description
1 polymer ?
#
loop_
_entity_poly.entity_id
_entity_poly.type
_entity_poly.pdbx_seq_one_letter_code
_entity_poly.pdbx_strand_id
1 'polypeptide(L)'
;MLLIYTAVFLAITTSSSVVAEQARLSVEYPERVDPSVNFTKLFSQSVVFPHAQWTKETWNGITSYAHTTPLRCFGSDSAIEYDIAILGALWYNLVGKAHLTPLPQVLPSILPPAIVLARFGPNGIRQGSRRLSIDRINVPTKLRISDHADVVDCGDVPMVYVDNKVALRQLELANAALLSQSSLRVADGESLAKDGKFHPRVLTLGGDHTITLPLLRGVAGVYGPVSVIHFDSHLDTWKPSKMENSPWLPGEEIPVTHGSYFWYAHNEGLLASNNSNIHVGIRNSLHSWDDEEDDYKVGFVISYAEDIEEVGWKGIVQRIRDAVGDNPVYISLDIDVIDPGMAPAAGTPEIGGFTTREIKKILQGLSGLKVVGADIVEVAPGYDTQDEITQIAAANIGWEILGLMAKTPLVVVIIGGGPAGLVTCKSLLDAATGKFPFDPVVLEQESDIGGTFRYRSYENANLVSSKQLTSFSDFRLPLSHPDHLTLEEYVDYLRAYIRHFNLESRIQLNSKVIKVERGPNGGHIVHWLRKEPGSGNWQEEYKSRSQLAGRRLMILGTGETGMDLAYEAAKAGAREVVLCSRSGFLSVPKALNDFQIFGLKFESKTPVPIDSLITNLAETAYVHPWVAASHIRWFISDFVVKRVLWVLTGTQAGCNQL
;
A
#
# COMPACT_ATOMS: atom_id res chain seq x y z
N MET A 1 8.60 47.87 25.15
CA MET A 1 7.92 46.57 24.93
C MET A 1 7.24 46.05 26.20
N LEU A 2 6.62 46.92 27.01
CA LEU A 2 5.95 46.55 28.28
C LEU A 2 4.47 47.04 28.33
N LEU A 3 4.03 47.86 27.37
CA LEU A 3 2.67 48.40 27.30
C LEU A 3 1.68 47.51 26.52
N ILE A 4 2.18 46.51 25.78
CA ILE A 4 1.34 45.52 25.08
C ILE A 4 0.93 44.38 26.04
N TYR A 5 1.69 44.16 27.12
CA TYR A 5 1.43 43.09 28.08
C TYR A 5 0.23 43.37 29.00
N THR A 6 -0.11 44.64 29.26
CA THR A 6 -1.23 44.99 30.16
C THR A 6 -2.60 44.85 29.48
N ALA A 7 -2.68 44.94 28.16
CA ALA A 7 -3.95 44.80 27.43
C ALA A 7 -4.40 43.33 27.29
N VAL A 8 -3.47 42.38 27.27
CA VAL A 8 -3.79 40.95 27.14
C VAL A 8 -4.20 40.33 28.47
N PHE A 9 -3.68 40.82 29.60
CA PHE A 9 -4.01 40.29 30.93
C PHE A 9 -5.39 40.75 31.44
N LEU A 10 -5.89 41.91 30.99
CA LEU A 10 -7.22 42.40 31.38
C LEU A 10 -8.38 41.75 30.62
N ALA A 11 -8.10 41.08 29.49
CA ALA A 11 -9.10 40.36 28.71
C ALA A 11 -9.36 38.92 29.22
N ILE A 12 -8.50 38.40 30.12
CA ILE A 12 -8.55 37.01 30.59
C ILE A 12 -9.26 36.87 31.94
N THR A 13 -9.58 37.97 32.64
CA THR A 13 -10.18 37.91 34.00
C THR A 13 -11.66 38.30 34.08
N THR A 14 -12.36 38.56 32.96
CA THR A 14 -13.79 38.95 32.96
C THR A 14 -14.73 37.97 32.25
N SER A 15 -14.48 36.67 32.34
CA SER A 15 -15.50 35.67 32.02
C SER A 15 -15.38 34.44 32.92
N SER A 16 -15.51 34.66 34.23
CA SER A 16 -15.68 33.59 35.23
C SER A 16 -17.09 33.68 35.82
N SER A 17 -18.10 33.31 35.04
CA SER A 17 -19.42 32.94 35.57
C SER A 17 -20.24 32.25 34.48
N VAL A 18 -19.98 30.97 34.25
CA VAL A 18 -21.00 30.08 33.72
C VAL A 18 -21.09 28.89 34.65
N VAL A 19 -22.14 28.95 35.46
CA VAL A 19 -22.67 27.86 36.27
C VAL A 19 -22.85 26.64 35.36
N ALA A 20 -22.41 25.49 35.84
CA ALA A 20 -22.63 24.20 35.19
C ALA A 20 -24.14 23.93 35.07
N GLU A 21 -24.72 24.28 33.93
CA GLU A 21 -25.98 23.69 33.49
C GLU A 21 -25.61 22.51 32.61
N GLN A 22 -25.91 21.32 33.13
CA GLN A 22 -25.71 20.05 32.48
C GLN A 22 -26.68 19.97 31.30
N ALA A 23 -26.32 20.60 30.18
CA ALA A 23 -27.02 20.45 28.92
C ALA A 23 -26.87 18.98 28.50
N ARG A 24 -27.88 18.18 28.86
CA ARG A 24 -28.16 16.94 28.15
C ARG A 24 -28.22 17.32 26.67
N LEU A 25 -27.24 16.90 25.89
CA LEU A 25 -27.40 16.81 24.44
C LEU A 25 -28.52 15.80 24.19
N SER A 26 -29.77 16.28 24.26
CA SER A 26 -30.88 15.63 23.59
C SER A 26 -30.57 15.76 22.11
N VAL A 27 -30.02 14.70 21.54
CA VAL A 27 -30.12 14.48 20.11
C VAL A 27 -31.62 14.43 19.85
N GLU A 28 -32.18 15.50 19.29
CA GLU A 28 -33.45 15.41 18.58
C GLU A 28 -33.19 14.45 17.43
N TYR A 29 -33.53 13.18 17.64
CA TYR A 29 -33.96 12.36 16.51
C TYR A 29 -35.11 13.13 15.87
N PRO A 30 -35.15 13.29 14.54
CA PRO A 30 -36.32 13.85 13.90
C PRO A 30 -37.51 12.96 14.25
N GLU A 31 -38.28 13.37 15.27
CA GLU A 31 -39.56 12.76 15.54
C GLU A 31 -40.44 13.13 14.35
N ARG A 32 -40.94 12.06 13.73
CA ARG A 32 -41.97 12.04 12.68
C ARG A 32 -41.42 12.27 11.29
N VAL A 33 -41.36 11.15 10.57
CA VAL A 33 -41.85 11.04 9.18
C VAL A 33 -42.76 12.22 8.87
N ASP A 34 -42.34 13.07 7.93
CA ASP A 34 -43.14 14.19 7.47
C ASP A 34 -44.56 13.66 7.15
N PRO A 35 -45.63 14.20 7.77
CA PRO A 35 -46.99 13.74 7.54
C PRO A 35 -47.46 13.95 6.08
N SER A 36 -46.69 14.65 5.25
CA SER A 36 -46.85 14.72 3.79
C SER A 36 -46.33 13.49 3.04
N VAL A 37 -45.53 12.63 3.70
CA VAL A 37 -45.03 11.37 3.15
C VAL A 37 -46.16 10.37 3.08
N ASN A 38 -46.83 10.40 1.92
CA ASN A 38 -47.82 9.41 1.57
C ASN A 38 -47.10 8.07 1.31
N PHE A 39 -47.09 7.18 2.29
CA PHE A 39 -46.51 5.84 2.16
C PHE A 39 -47.12 5.05 1.00
N THR A 40 -48.42 5.20 0.74
CA THR A 40 -49.06 4.60 -0.44
C THR A 40 -48.42 5.10 -1.73
N LYS A 41 -48.04 6.38 -1.82
CA LYS A 41 -47.33 6.97 -2.97
C LYS A 41 -45.85 6.54 -3.03
N LEU A 42 -45.21 6.38 -1.87
CA LEU A 42 -43.83 5.90 -1.74
C LEU A 42 -43.71 4.44 -2.20
N PHE A 43 -44.71 3.60 -1.88
CA PHE A 43 -44.79 2.19 -2.27
C PHE A 43 -45.56 1.95 -3.58
N SER A 44 -46.15 2.99 -4.20
CA SER A 44 -46.81 2.89 -5.52
C SER A 44 -45.91 3.30 -6.68
N GLN A 45 -44.61 3.53 -6.42
CA GLN A 45 -43.67 3.86 -7.48
C GLN A 45 -43.62 2.69 -8.47
N SER A 46 -44.09 2.92 -9.70
CA SER A 46 -44.10 1.91 -10.78
C SER A 46 -42.70 1.58 -11.32
N VAL A 47 -41.71 2.36 -10.89
CA VAL A 47 -40.30 2.20 -11.27
C VAL A 47 -39.61 1.38 -10.19
N VAL A 48 -39.51 0.07 -10.43
CA VAL A 48 -38.83 -0.86 -9.53
C VAL A 48 -37.32 -0.58 -9.44
N PHE A 49 -36.72 -0.05 -10.52
CA PHE A 49 -35.30 0.29 -10.60
C PHE A 49 -35.12 1.67 -11.26
N PRO A 50 -34.73 2.72 -10.51
CA PRO A 50 -34.57 4.08 -11.05
C PRO A 50 -33.28 4.26 -11.88
N HIS A 51 -32.38 3.27 -11.84
CA HIS A 51 -31.17 3.19 -12.66
C HIS A 51 -31.34 2.12 -13.75
N ALA A 52 -30.53 2.20 -14.81
CA ALA A 52 -30.51 1.20 -15.86
C ALA A 52 -30.42 -0.22 -15.27
N GLN A 53 -31.13 -1.17 -15.87
CA GLN A 53 -31.15 -2.54 -15.38
C GLN A 53 -29.73 -3.12 -15.39
N TRP A 54 -29.26 -3.58 -14.22
CA TRP A 54 -28.04 -4.37 -14.00
C TRP A 54 -26.72 -3.60 -14.22
N THR A 55 -26.49 -2.52 -13.48
CA THR A 55 -25.18 -1.82 -13.44
C THR A 55 -24.32 -2.28 -12.26
N LYS A 56 -23.00 -2.06 -12.29
CA LYS A 56 -22.05 -2.49 -11.25
C LYS A 56 -22.38 -1.94 -9.85
N GLU A 57 -23.13 -0.83 -9.79
CA GLU A 57 -23.51 -0.13 -8.55
C GLU A 57 -24.81 -0.65 -7.94
N THR A 58 -25.53 -1.53 -8.65
CA THR A 58 -26.82 -2.07 -8.17
C THR A 58 -26.64 -3.20 -7.17
N TRP A 59 -27.55 -3.29 -6.19
CA TRP A 59 -27.55 -4.35 -5.16
C TRP A 59 -28.35 -5.59 -5.60
N ASN A 60 -28.88 -5.57 -6.82
CA ASN A 60 -29.73 -6.58 -7.43
C ASN A 60 -29.12 -6.98 -8.79
N GLY A 61 -29.32 -8.23 -9.22
CA GLY A 61 -28.76 -8.73 -10.48
C GLY A 61 -28.16 -10.12 -10.33
N ILE A 62 -27.30 -10.50 -11.28
CA ILE A 62 -26.53 -11.74 -11.20
C ILE A 62 -25.61 -11.69 -9.98
N THR A 63 -25.63 -12.73 -9.15
CA THR A 63 -24.78 -12.84 -7.97
C THR A 63 -23.36 -13.29 -8.35
N SER A 64 -22.62 -12.41 -9.01
CA SER A 64 -21.16 -12.52 -9.12
C SER A 64 -20.49 -12.08 -7.82
N TYR A 65 -19.24 -12.47 -7.63
CA TYR A 65 -18.47 -12.10 -6.46
C TYR A 65 -18.33 -10.58 -6.34
N ALA A 66 -18.80 -9.99 -5.24
CA ALA A 66 -18.77 -8.55 -4.95
C ALA A 66 -19.21 -7.67 -6.14
N HIS A 67 -20.26 -8.09 -6.86
CA HIS A 67 -20.81 -7.42 -8.04
C HIS A 67 -19.77 -7.11 -9.13
N THR A 68 -18.71 -7.93 -9.22
CA THR A 68 -17.73 -7.88 -10.32
C THR A 68 -18.38 -8.30 -11.64
N THR A 69 -17.79 -7.90 -12.77
CA THR A 69 -18.40 -8.16 -14.08
C THR A 69 -18.26 -9.65 -14.44
N PRO A 70 -19.37 -10.39 -14.66
CA PRO A 70 -19.26 -11.79 -15.06
C PRO A 70 -18.79 -11.89 -16.52
N LEU A 71 -17.77 -12.70 -16.78
CA LEU A 71 -17.22 -12.96 -18.12
C LEU A 71 -17.11 -14.46 -18.39
N ARG A 72 -17.32 -14.87 -19.64
CA ARG A 72 -17.04 -16.24 -20.12
C ARG A 72 -15.58 -16.35 -20.52
N CYS A 73 -14.68 -16.27 -19.53
CA CYS A 73 -13.22 -16.17 -19.73
C CYS A 73 -12.63 -17.32 -20.55
N PHE A 74 -13.25 -18.51 -20.52
CA PHE A 74 -12.81 -19.69 -21.29
C PHE A 74 -13.48 -19.84 -22.66
N GLY A 75 -14.26 -18.84 -23.09
CA GLY A 75 -15.08 -18.92 -24.30
C GLY A 75 -15.21 -17.57 -25.00
N SER A 76 -16.45 -17.12 -25.16
CA SER A 76 -16.78 -15.94 -25.98
C SER A 76 -16.11 -14.64 -25.53
N ASP A 77 -15.69 -14.54 -24.28
CA ASP A 77 -15.13 -13.31 -23.70
C ASP A 77 -13.62 -13.46 -23.42
N SER A 78 -12.97 -14.50 -23.95
CA SER A 78 -11.54 -14.83 -23.72
C SER A 78 -10.54 -13.77 -24.22
N ALA A 79 -10.98 -12.84 -25.07
CA ALA A 79 -10.15 -11.75 -25.58
C ALA A 79 -10.23 -10.47 -24.74
N ILE A 80 -11.10 -10.42 -23.71
CA ILE A 80 -11.24 -9.26 -22.84
C ILE A 80 -10.15 -9.33 -21.77
N GLU A 81 -9.27 -8.32 -21.75
CA GLU A 81 -8.22 -8.19 -20.75
C GLU A 81 -8.78 -7.67 -19.41
N TYR A 82 -8.21 -8.14 -18.31
CA TYR A 82 -8.55 -7.73 -16.93
C TYR A 82 -7.30 -7.85 -16.05
N ASP A 83 -7.34 -7.31 -14.82
CA ASP A 83 -6.19 -7.36 -13.90
C ASP A 83 -6.29 -8.49 -12.88
N ILE A 84 -7.52 -8.85 -12.50
CA ILE A 84 -7.81 -9.91 -11.54
C ILE A 84 -9.04 -10.69 -11.99
N ALA A 85 -8.92 -12.02 -12.03
CA ALA A 85 -10.04 -12.93 -12.23
C ALA A 85 -10.48 -13.56 -10.90
N ILE A 86 -11.78 -13.58 -10.66
CA ILE A 86 -12.41 -14.47 -9.68
C ILE A 86 -12.73 -15.79 -10.39
N LEU A 87 -12.31 -16.90 -9.80
CA LEU A 87 -12.53 -18.24 -10.36
C LEU A 87 -13.16 -19.15 -9.30
N GLY A 88 -14.21 -19.89 -9.62
CA GLY A 88 -14.73 -20.91 -8.71
C GLY A 88 -14.20 -22.31 -9.01
N ALA A 89 -13.78 -23.02 -7.98
CA ALA A 89 -13.35 -24.41 -8.03
C ALA A 89 -14.33 -25.29 -7.24
N LEU A 90 -15.32 -25.86 -7.94
CA LEU A 90 -16.38 -26.69 -7.36
C LEU A 90 -15.85 -28.10 -7.03
N TRP A 91 -14.94 -28.22 -6.06
CA TRP A 91 -14.22 -29.47 -5.80
C TRP A 91 -14.36 -29.98 -4.36
N TYR A 92 -14.30 -31.30 -4.23
CA TYR A 92 -14.07 -31.98 -2.95
C TYR A 92 -13.56 -33.41 -3.21
N ASN A 93 -12.77 -33.94 -2.30
CA ASN A 93 -12.17 -35.26 -2.39
C ASN A 93 -12.98 -36.27 -1.56
N LEU A 94 -13.55 -37.28 -2.24
CA LEU A 94 -14.30 -38.37 -1.60
C LEU A 94 -13.45 -39.31 -0.73
N VAL A 95 -12.12 -39.28 -0.87
CA VAL A 95 -11.21 -40.31 -0.33
C VAL A 95 -10.61 -39.94 1.03
N GLY A 96 -10.82 -38.72 1.54
CA GLY A 96 -10.32 -38.24 2.84
C GLY A 96 -10.92 -38.90 4.10
N LYS A 97 -11.59 -40.06 3.98
CA LYS A 97 -12.24 -40.77 5.10
C LYS A 97 -11.29 -41.47 6.08
N ALA A 98 -9.98 -41.30 5.96
CA ALA A 98 -9.01 -42.17 6.64
C ALA A 98 -8.73 -41.82 8.11
N HIS A 99 -9.23 -40.71 8.67
CA HIS A 99 -8.80 -40.24 9.99
C HIS A 99 -9.90 -40.12 11.07
N LEU A 100 -11.13 -40.55 10.79
CA LEU A 100 -12.14 -40.69 11.84
C LEU A 100 -12.35 -42.18 12.16
N THR A 101 -12.12 -42.50 13.43
CA THR A 101 -12.22 -43.81 14.09
C THR A 101 -13.39 -44.68 13.61
N PRO A 102 -13.27 -46.03 13.69
CA PRO A 102 -14.30 -46.94 13.22
C PRO A 102 -15.55 -46.84 14.12
N LEU A 103 -16.53 -46.02 13.72
CA LEU A 103 -17.87 -46.10 14.29
C LEU A 103 -18.58 -47.35 13.73
N PRO A 104 -19.24 -48.16 14.58
CA PRO A 104 -19.93 -49.36 14.13
C PRO A 104 -21.06 -49.01 13.16
N GLN A 105 -21.22 -49.86 12.15
CA GLN A 105 -22.25 -49.81 11.11
C GLN A 105 -23.68 -49.83 11.71
N VAL A 106 -24.25 -48.68 12.09
CA VAL A 106 -25.69 -48.56 12.38
C VAL A 106 -26.21 -47.16 12.00
N LEU A 107 -26.82 -47.05 10.81
CA LEU A 107 -27.93 -46.16 10.37
C LEU A 107 -27.75 -45.64 8.92
N PRO A 108 -28.61 -46.03 7.96
CA PRO A 108 -28.52 -45.59 6.57
C PRO A 108 -29.20 -44.22 6.29
N SER A 109 -29.14 -43.26 7.20
CA SER A 109 -29.88 -41.99 7.05
C SER A 109 -29.31 -40.83 7.88
N ILE A 110 -28.03 -40.46 7.69
CA ILE A 110 -27.41 -39.30 8.35
C ILE A 110 -26.47 -38.61 7.34
N LEU A 111 -26.62 -37.30 7.23
CA LEU A 111 -25.91 -36.25 6.45
C LEU A 111 -24.63 -36.65 5.65
N PRO A 112 -24.41 -36.07 4.44
CA PRO A 112 -23.13 -36.22 3.74
C PRO A 112 -21.97 -35.78 4.65
N PRO A 113 -20.81 -36.48 4.62
CA PRO A 113 -19.64 -36.09 5.40
C PRO A 113 -19.09 -34.73 4.98
N ALA A 114 -18.43 -34.03 5.91
CA ALA A 114 -18.33 -32.57 5.84
C ALA A 114 -17.58 -31.98 4.63
N ILE A 115 -16.53 -32.67 4.21
CA ILE A 115 -15.72 -32.33 3.03
C ILE A 115 -16.56 -32.33 1.75
N VAL A 116 -17.64 -33.12 1.68
CA VAL A 116 -18.53 -33.21 0.51
C VAL A 116 -19.27 -31.91 0.22
N LEU A 117 -19.42 -31.05 1.23
CA LEU A 117 -20.15 -29.78 1.17
C LEU A 117 -19.28 -28.60 0.73
N ALA A 118 -17.95 -28.72 0.75
CA ALA A 118 -17.03 -27.68 0.26
C ALA A 118 -17.24 -27.37 -1.23
N ARG A 119 -17.76 -28.32 -2.02
CA ARG A 119 -18.12 -28.09 -3.43
C ARG A 119 -19.12 -26.95 -3.64
N PHE A 120 -19.93 -26.61 -2.63
CA PHE A 120 -20.89 -25.51 -2.68
C PHE A 120 -20.28 -24.17 -2.23
N GLY A 121 -19.04 -24.21 -1.71
CA GLY A 121 -18.25 -23.07 -1.28
C GLY A 121 -18.20 -21.93 -2.30
N PRO A 122 -17.90 -22.15 -3.60
CA PRO A 122 -17.78 -21.05 -4.55
C PRO A 122 -19.08 -20.24 -4.69
N ASN A 123 -20.24 -20.92 -4.73
CA ASN A 123 -21.53 -20.23 -4.75
C ASN A 123 -21.81 -19.57 -3.40
N GLY A 124 -21.54 -20.25 -2.28
CA GLY A 124 -21.73 -19.69 -0.95
C GLY A 124 -20.93 -18.40 -0.73
N ILE A 125 -19.67 -18.37 -1.14
CA ILE A 125 -18.82 -17.17 -1.05
C ILE A 125 -19.38 -16.04 -1.95
N ARG A 126 -19.85 -16.34 -3.17
CA ARG A 126 -20.56 -15.34 -3.99
C ARG A 126 -21.81 -14.81 -3.29
N GLN A 127 -22.62 -15.69 -2.68
CA GLN A 127 -23.78 -15.28 -1.90
C GLN A 127 -23.41 -14.39 -0.72
N GLY A 128 -22.37 -14.74 0.05
CA GLY A 128 -21.85 -13.94 1.16
C GLY A 128 -21.36 -12.55 0.71
N SER A 129 -20.91 -12.44 -0.54
CA SER A 129 -20.39 -11.19 -1.10
C SER A 129 -21.47 -10.21 -1.60
N ARG A 130 -22.75 -10.58 -1.58
CA ARG A 130 -23.87 -9.77 -2.15
C ARG A 130 -24.01 -8.34 -1.60
N ARG A 131 -23.43 -8.05 -0.43
CA ARG A 131 -23.42 -6.71 0.19
C ARG A 131 -22.11 -5.94 -0.05
N LEU A 132 -21.10 -6.57 -0.65
CA LEU A 132 -19.82 -6.00 -1.02
C LEU A 132 -19.85 -5.50 -2.46
N SER A 133 -18.97 -4.57 -2.81
CA SER A 133 -18.76 -4.17 -4.21
C SER A 133 -17.33 -3.65 -4.39
N ILE A 134 -16.69 -3.96 -5.51
CA ILE A 134 -15.36 -3.42 -5.85
C ILE A 134 -15.36 -1.89 -6.04
N ASP A 135 -16.54 -1.30 -6.29
CA ASP A 135 -16.76 0.14 -6.44
C ASP A 135 -17.09 0.84 -5.11
N ARG A 136 -17.14 0.08 -4.00
CA ARG A 136 -17.30 0.64 -2.65
C ARG A 136 -15.95 0.84 -1.98
N ILE A 137 -15.90 1.86 -1.14
CA ILE A 137 -14.73 2.14 -0.31
C ILE A 137 -14.75 1.19 0.89
N ASN A 138 -13.70 0.38 1.02
CA ASN A 138 -13.37 -0.33 2.24
C ASN A 138 -12.97 0.70 3.30
N VAL A 139 -13.79 0.88 4.33
CA VAL A 139 -13.60 1.95 5.34
C VAL A 139 -12.26 1.83 6.08
N PRO A 140 -11.87 0.66 6.64
CA PRO A 140 -10.55 0.49 7.25
C PRO A 140 -9.37 0.83 6.33
N THR A 141 -9.37 0.30 5.10
CA THR A 141 -8.22 0.45 4.19
C THR A 141 -8.30 1.70 3.32
N LYS A 142 -9.44 2.41 3.36
CA LYS A 142 -9.80 3.57 2.53
C LYS A 142 -9.57 3.33 1.04
N LEU A 143 -9.72 2.07 0.62
CA LEU A 143 -9.46 1.60 -0.73
C LEU A 143 -10.79 1.34 -1.44
N ARG A 144 -10.88 1.78 -2.69
CA ARG A 144 -11.87 1.28 -3.65
C ARG A 144 -11.10 0.49 -4.71
N ILE A 145 -11.40 -0.80 -4.85
CA ILE A 145 -10.59 -1.72 -5.67
C ILE A 145 -10.61 -1.31 -7.14
N SER A 146 -11.76 -0.87 -7.66
CA SER A 146 -11.91 -0.48 -9.07
C SER A 146 -11.05 0.71 -9.51
N ASP A 147 -10.60 1.55 -8.56
CA ASP A 147 -9.64 2.61 -8.84
C ASP A 147 -8.26 2.05 -9.24
N HIS A 148 -7.94 0.82 -8.83
CA HIS A 148 -6.60 0.24 -8.93
C HIS A 148 -6.51 -1.01 -9.80
N ALA A 149 -7.58 -1.81 -9.88
CA ALA A 149 -7.65 -3.00 -10.73
C ALA A 149 -9.03 -3.16 -11.38
N ASP A 150 -9.06 -3.66 -12.62
CA ASP A 150 -10.28 -4.24 -13.19
C ASP A 150 -10.42 -5.71 -12.76
N VAL A 151 -11.57 -6.03 -12.17
CA VAL A 151 -11.85 -7.34 -11.58
C VAL A 151 -13.09 -7.94 -12.23
N VAL A 152 -12.96 -9.18 -12.70
CA VAL A 152 -14.02 -9.92 -13.40
C VAL A 152 -14.31 -11.24 -12.69
N ASP A 153 -15.54 -11.73 -12.79
CA ASP A 153 -15.92 -13.07 -12.32
C ASP A 153 -15.98 -14.03 -13.50
N CYS A 154 -15.03 -14.95 -13.58
CA CYS A 154 -14.94 -15.93 -14.65
C CYS A 154 -15.90 -17.12 -14.48
N GLY A 155 -16.74 -17.10 -13.45
CA GLY A 155 -17.62 -18.21 -13.11
C GLY A 155 -16.83 -19.39 -12.52
N ASP A 156 -17.31 -20.61 -12.79
CA ASP A 156 -16.73 -21.83 -12.22
C ASP A 156 -16.04 -22.66 -13.30
N VAL A 157 -14.98 -23.37 -12.90
CA VAL A 157 -14.36 -24.39 -13.76
C VAL A 157 -15.31 -25.60 -13.86
N PRO A 158 -15.58 -26.14 -15.07
CA PRO A 158 -16.44 -27.31 -15.26
C PRO A 158 -15.72 -28.61 -14.87
N MET A 159 -15.37 -28.73 -13.59
CA MET A 159 -14.68 -29.87 -13.02
C MET A 159 -15.58 -31.11 -13.00
N VAL A 160 -15.07 -32.26 -13.46
CA VAL A 160 -15.80 -33.53 -13.34
C VAL A 160 -15.89 -33.97 -11.89
N TYR A 161 -17.03 -34.53 -11.48
CA TYR A 161 -17.25 -34.97 -10.09
C TYR A 161 -16.93 -36.45 -9.85
N VAL A 162 -16.48 -37.18 -10.88
CA VAL A 162 -16.29 -38.63 -10.86
C VAL A 162 -14.83 -39.09 -10.78
N ASP A 163 -13.88 -38.22 -11.15
CA ASP A 163 -12.46 -38.56 -11.18
C ASP A 163 -11.63 -37.37 -10.70
N ASN A 164 -10.93 -37.56 -9.59
CA ASN A 164 -10.13 -36.52 -8.94
C ASN A 164 -8.99 -36.01 -9.82
N LYS A 165 -8.32 -36.90 -10.54
CA LYS A 165 -7.16 -36.54 -11.36
C LYS A 165 -7.59 -35.69 -12.53
N VAL A 166 -8.70 -36.08 -13.18
CA VAL A 166 -9.26 -35.32 -14.29
C VAL A 166 -9.76 -33.96 -13.82
N ALA A 167 -10.44 -33.90 -12.68
CA ALA A 167 -10.94 -32.66 -12.11
C ALA A 167 -9.82 -31.65 -11.79
N LEU A 168 -8.80 -32.08 -11.03
CA LEU A 168 -7.66 -31.23 -10.68
C LEU A 168 -6.88 -30.77 -11.93
N ARG A 169 -6.75 -31.64 -12.95
CA ARG A 169 -6.17 -31.25 -14.24
C ARG A 169 -7.00 -30.18 -14.96
N GLN A 170 -8.33 -30.26 -14.91
CA GLN A 170 -9.19 -29.22 -15.51
C GLN A 170 -9.01 -27.88 -14.81
N LEU A 171 -8.87 -27.87 -13.49
CA LEU A 171 -8.58 -26.66 -12.72
C LEU A 171 -7.20 -26.09 -13.06
N GLU A 172 -6.17 -26.94 -13.15
CA GLU A 172 -4.82 -26.54 -13.54
C GLU A 172 -4.82 -25.85 -14.91
N LEU A 173 -5.47 -26.46 -15.91
CA LEU A 173 -5.57 -25.91 -17.26
C LEU A 173 -6.38 -24.61 -17.30
N ALA A 174 -7.46 -24.52 -16.53
CA ALA A 174 -8.26 -23.31 -16.42
C ALA A 174 -7.45 -22.17 -15.80
N ASN A 175 -6.78 -22.41 -14.68
CA ASN A 175 -5.93 -21.42 -14.02
C ASN A 175 -4.79 -20.97 -14.93
N ALA A 176 -4.08 -21.91 -15.57
CA ALA A 176 -3.02 -21.59 -16.53
C ALA A 176 -3.54 -20.78 -17.72
N ALA A 177 -4.75 -21.06 -18.22
CA ALA A 177 -5.36 -20.28 -19.30
C ALA A 177 -5.61 -18.83 -18.90
N LEU A 178 -6.15 -18.58 -17.69
CA LEU A 178 -6.33 -17.22 -17.17
C LEU A 178 -4.99 -16.51 -16.99
N LEU A 179 -4.03 -17.17 -16.35
CA LEU A 179 -2.70 -16.64 -16.08
C LEU A 179 -1.86 -16.43 -17.35
N SER A 180 -2.21 -17.03 -18.48
CA SER A 180 -1.50 -16.82 -19.76
C SER A 180 -1.89 -15.53 -20.49
N GLN A 181 -2.95 -14.85 -20.04
CA GLN A 181 -3.42 -13.61 -20.63
C GLN A 181 -2.54 -12.42 -20.24
N SER A 182 -2.65 -11.32 -21.00
CA SER A 182 -2.04 -10.05 -20.60
C SER A 182 -2.95 -9.32 -19.62
N SER A 183 -2.36 -8.80 -18.53
CA SER A 183 -3.07 -7.93 -17.60
C SER A 183 -3.49 -6.64 -18.32
N LEU A 184 -4.72 -6.18 -18.09
CA LEU A 184 -5.26 -4.95 -18.68
C LEU A 184 -4.38 -3.72 -18.36
N ARG A 185 -3.94 -3.62 -17.11
CA ARG A 185 -3.07 -2.56 -16.62
C ARG A 185 -1.66 -3.10 -16.46
N VAL A 186 -0.73 -2.37 -17.05
CA VAL A 186 0.71 -2.58 -16.89
C VAL A 186 1.20 -1.56 -15.86
N ALA A 187 1.87 -2.03 -14.81
CA ALA A 187 2.55 -1.13 -13.88
C ALA A 187 3.81 -0.55 -14.54
N ASP A 188 4.14 0.71 -14.25
CA ASP A 188 5.41 1.31 -14.65
C ASP A 188 6.55 0.62 -13.87
N GLY A 189 7.12 -0.45 -14.43
CA GLY A 189 8.16 -1.27 -13.78
C GLY A 189 8.51 -2.54 -14.56
N GLU A 190 9.46 -3.32 -14.04
CA GLU A 190 9.73 -4.67 -14.55
C GLU A 190 8.67 -5.65 -14.02
N SER A 191 8.19 -6.55 -14.88
CA SER A 191 7.26 -7.59 -14.44
C SER A 191 7.95 -8.56 -13.48
N LEU A 192 7.19 -9.04 -12.49
CA LEU A 192 7.60 -10.13 -11.61
C LEU A 192 7.63 -11.50 -12.33
N ALA A 193 6.97 -11.61 -13.48
CA ALA A 193 6.90 -12.86 -14.24
C ALA A 193 8.21 -13.15 -14.95
N LYS A 194 8.54 -14.44 -15.07
CA LYS A 194 9.78 -14.91 -15.72
C LYS A 194 9.88 -14.53 -17.19
N ASP A 195 8.74 -14.32 -17.85
CA ASP A 195 8.67 -13.94 -19.26
C ASP A 195 8.68 -12.41 -19.48
N GLY A 196 8.79 -11.63 -18.40
CA GLY A 196 8.80 -10.17 -18.45
C GLY A 196 7.46 -9.52 -18.77
N LYS A 197 6.36 -10.29 -18.88
CA LYS A 197 5.01 -9.78 -19.18
C LYS A 197 4.17 -9.62 -17.93
N PHE A 198 3.20 -8.72 -17.97
CA PHE A 198 2.23 -8.57 -16.89
C PHE A 198 1.07 -9.53 -17.13
N HIS A 199 0.83 -10.41 -16.17
CA HIS A 199 -0.24 -11.40 -16.19
C HIS A 199 -1.31 -11.04 -15.16
N PRO A 200 -2.59 -11.38 -15.40
CA PRO A 200 -3.63 -11.19 -14.41
C PRO A 200 -3.36 -12.07 -13.19
N ARG A 201 -3.98 -11.71 -12.06
CA ARG A 201 -3.97 -12.55 -10.86
C ARG A 201 -5.28 -13.28 -10.72
N VAL A 202 -5.28 -14.38 -9.99
CA VAL A 202 -6.48 -15.18 -9.75
C VAL A 202 -6.77 -15.21 -8.26
N LEU A 203 -8.00 -14.87 -7.89
CA LEU A 203 -8.58 -15.19 -6.59
C LEU A 203 -9.56 -16.36 -6.78
N THR A 204 -9.18 -17.54 -6.30
CA THR A 204 -10.00 -18.74 -6.44
C THR A 204 -10.94 -18.89 -5.23
N LEU A 205 -12.24 -19.00 -5.50
CA LEU A 205 -13.25 -19.38 -4.52
C LEU A 205 -13.30 -20.90 -4.52
N GLY A 206 -12.89 -21.49 -3.40
CA GLY A 206 -12.49 -22.87 -3.35
C GLY A 206 -13.61 -23.85 -3.03
N GLY A 207 -13.23 -25.11 -3.26
CA GLY A 207 -13.74 -26.28 -2.58
C GLY A 207 -12.74 -26.70 -1.50
N ASP A 208 -12.46 -27.99 -1.36
CA ASP A 208 -11.45 -28.44 -0.38
C ASP A 208 -10.02 -27.94 -0.70
N HIS A 209 -9.11 -28.02 0.28
CA HIS A 209 -7.76 -27.45 0.17
C HIS A 209 -6.87 -28.14 -0.88
N THR A 210 -7.28 -29.30 -1.43
CA THR A 210 -6.53 -30.00 -2.50
C THR A 210 -6.38 -29.15 -3.76
N ILE A 211 -7.29 -28.19 -3.98
CA ILE A 211 -7.28 -27.34 -5.18
C ILE A 211 -6.06 -26.44 -5.26
N THR A 212 -5.37 -26.17 -4.15
CA THR A 212 -4.24 -25.25 -4.13
C THR A 212 -3.04 -25.79 -4.91
N LEU A 213 -2.84 -27.11 -4.97
CA LEU A 213 -1.76 -27.71 -5.77
C LEU A 213 -1.82 -27.37 -7.27
N PRO A 214 -2.91 -27.63 -8.01
CA PRO A 214 -3.00 -27.22 -9.42
C PRO A 214 -2.99 -25.69 -9.60
N LEU A 215 -3.42 -24.90 -8.61
CA LEU A 215 -3.32 -23.45 -8.67
C LEU A 215 -1.86 -22.98 -8.59
N LEU A 216 -1.08 -23.53 -7.65
CA LEU A 216 0.35 -23.25 -7.50
C LEU A 216 1.15 -23.66 -8.74
N ARG A 217 0.81 -24.77 -9.42
CA ARG A 217 1.42 -25.15 -10.70
C ARG A 217 1.27 -24.07 -11.75
N GLY A 218 0.06 -23.51 -11.89
CA GLY A 218 -0.22 -22.42 -12.82
C GLY A 218 0.57 -21.15 -12.47
N VAL A 219 0.57 -20.76 -11.19
CA VAL A 219 1.30 -19.58 -10.70
C VAL A 219 2.82 -19.75 -10.90
N ALA A 220 3.37 -20.91 -10.56
CA ALA A 220 4.79 -21.19 -10.72
C ALA A 220 5.24 -21.27 -12.19
N GLY A 221 4.32 -21.61 -13.09
CA GLY A 221 4.53 -21.51 -14.54
C GLY A 221 4.85 -20.08 -15.00
N VAL A 222 4.23 -19.08 -14.37
CA VAL A 222 4.40 -17.65 -14.69
C VAL A 222 5.52 -17.01 -13.88
N TYR A 223 5.51 -17.17 -12.56
CA TYR A 223 6.38 -16.44 -11.63
C TYR A 223 7.55 -17.29 -11.11
N GLY A 224 7.48 -18.61 -11.25
CA GLY A 224 8.36 -19.54 -10.53
C GLY A 224 7.93 -19.86 -9.13
N PRO A 225 8.80 -20.54 -8.36
CA PRO A 225 8.48 -20.90 -6.99
C PRO A 225 8.11 -19.62 -6.21
N VAL A 226 6.98 -19.66 -5.51
CA VAL A 226 6.43 -18.50 -4.77
C VAL A 226 6.42 -18.77 -3.28
N SER A 227 6.50 -17.71 -2.48
CA SER A 227 6.27 -17.81 -1.04
C SER A 227 4.78 -18.00 -0.78
N VAL A 228 4.43 -19.00 0.03
CA VAL A 228 3.04 -19.22 0.44
C VAL A 228 2.81 -18.68 1.84
N ILE A 229 1.76 -17.86 2.00
CA ILE A 229 1.18 -17.53 3.29
C ILE A 229 -0.08 -18.38 3.43
N HIS A 230 0.00 -19.38 4.30
CA HIS A 230 -1.03 -20.36 4.54
C HIS A 230 -1.76 -20.02 5.86
N PHE A 231 -3.00 -19.56 5.75
CA PHE A 231 -3.87 -19.35 6.92
C PHE A 231 -4.72 -20.59 7.12
N ASP A 232 -4.43 -21.35 8.17
CA ASP A 232 -5.07 -22.65 8.41
C ASP A 232 -4.91 -23.04 9.89
N SER A 233 -5.78 -23.92 10.37
CA SER A 233 -5.59 -24.62 11.63
C SER A 233 -4.67 -25.85 11.55
N HIS A 234 -4.44 -26.37 10.33
CA HIS A 234 -3.67 -27.56 9.97
C HIS A 234 -2.41 -27.24 9.13
N LEU A 235 -1.44 -28.17 9.15
CA LEU A 235 -0.19 -28.01 8.40
C LEU A 235 -0.33 -28.30 6.89
N ASP A 236 -1.18 -29.26 6.52
CA ASP A 236 -1.40 -29.73 5.14
C ASP A 236 -0.14 -30.18 4.35
N THR A 237 0.94 -30.45 5.08
CA THR A 237 2.23 -30.92 4.57
C THR A 237 2.49 -32.40 4.81
N TRP A 238 1.49 -33.16 5.26
CA TRP A 238 1.70 -34.56 5.65
C TRP A 238 2.22 -35.39 4.49
N LYS A 239 3.29 -36.12 4.76
CA LYS A 239 3.83 -37.10 3.83
C LYS A 239 2.81 -38.21 3.60
N PRO A 240 2.35 -38.44 2.35
CA PRO A 240 1.40 -39.51 2.05
C PRO A 240 1.95 -40.88 2.50
N SER A 241 1.25 -41.54 3.40
CA SER A 241 1.62 -42.88 3.88
C SER A 241 0.41 -43.77 4.08
N LYS A 242 0.57 -45.08 3.84
CA LYS A 242 -0.44 -46.07 4.21
C LYS A 242 -0.27 -46.39 5.68
N MET A 243 -1.31 -46.16 6.48
CA MET A 243 -1.28 -46.52 7.89
C MET A 243 -1.14 -48.04 8.07
N GLU A 244 -0.37 -48.46 9.07
CA GLU A 244 -0.27 -49.87 9.45
C GLU A 244 -1.64 -50.37 9.97
N ASN A 245 -2.11 -51.53 9.51
CA ASN A 245 -3.45 -52.08 9.79
C ASN A 245 -4.64 -51.27 9.24
N SER A 246 -4.43 -50.52 8.16
CA SER A 246 -5.48 -49.78 7.46
C SER A 246 -6.20 -50.62 6.37
N PRO A 247 -7.38 -50.18 5.89
CA PRO A 247 -8.14 -50.92 4.87
C PRO A 247 -7.53 -50.86 3.45
N TRP A 248 -6.37 -50.23 3.27
CA TRP A 248 -5.71 -50.11 1.96
C TRP A 248 -5.26 -51.47 1.43
N LEU A 249 -5.63 -51.81 0.20
CA LEU A 249 -5.18 -53.03 -0.47
C LEU A 249 -3.73 -52.90 -0.97
N PRO A 250 -3.03 -54.03 -1.16
CA PRO A 250 -1.72 -54.05 -1.79
C PRO A 250 -1.75 -53.38 -3.18
N GLY A 251 -0.83 -52.46 -3.44
CA GLY A 251 -0.71 -51.76 -4.73
C GLY A 251 -1.66 -50.57 -4.95
N GLU A 252 -2.58 -50.27 -4.03
CA GLU A 252 -3.42 -49.07 -4.15
C GLU A 252 -2.60 -47.78 -4.05
N GLU A 253 -2.89 -46.81 -4.92
CA GLU A 253 -2.25 -45.49 -4.93
C GLU A 253 -2.85 -44.63 -3.80
N ILE A 254 -2.00 -43.87 -3.10
CA ILE A 254 -2.46 -42.87 -2.15
C ILE A 254 -2.81 -41.60 -2.95
N PRO A 255 -4.07 -41.15 -2.97
CA PRO A 255 -4.44 -39.95 -3.68
C PRO A 255 -3.84 -38.72 -2.99
N VAL A 256 -3.66 -37.64 -3.75
CA VAL A 256 -3.46 -36.31 -3.16
C VAL A 256 -4.70 -35.96 -2.35
N THR A 257 -4.51 -35.51 -1.12
CA THR A 257 -5.58 -35.10 -0.19
C THR A 257 -5.40 -33.65 0.22
N HIS A 258 -6.44 -33.07 0.81
CA HIS A 258 -6.37 -31.73 1.41
C HIS A 258 -5.32 -31.62 2.52
N GLY A 259 -4.93 -32.72 3.19
CA GLY A 259 -3.86 -32.70 4.20
C GLY A 259 -2.45 -32.99 3.68
N SER A 260 -2.24 -33.20 2.38
CA SER A 260 -0.93 -33.61 1.82
C SER A 260 -0.48 -32.83 0.59
N TYR A 261 -1.27 -31.88 0.09
CA TYR A 261 -0.99 -31.25 -1.19
C TYR A 261 0.26 -30.36 -1.18
N PHE A 262 0.63 -29.77 -0.04
CA PHE A 262 1.89 -29.01 0.06
C PHE A 262 3.13 -29.92 0.02
N TRP A 263 3.02 -31.16 0.50
CA TRP A 263 4.10 -32.14 0.34
C TRP A 263 4.41 -32.37 -1.15
N TYR A 264 3.37 -32.50 -1.97
CA TYR A 264 3.52 -32.58 -3.43
C TYR A 264 4.03 -31.27 -4.03
N ALA A 265 3.51 -30.12 -3.59
CA ALA A 265 3.95 -28.81 -4.09
C ALA A 265 5.45 -28.56 -3.83
N HIS A 266 5.96 -28.98 -2.68
CA HIS A 266 7.39 -28.94 -2.36
C HIS A 266 8.20 -29.85 -3.29
N ASN A 267 7.79 -31.11 -3.46
CA ASN A 267 8.50 -32.06 -4.32
C ASN A 267 8.52 -31.64 -5.79
N GLU A 268 7.53 -30.87 -6.23
CA GLU A 268 7.44 -30.29 -7.56
C GLU A 268 8.21 -28.97 -7.71
N GLY A 269 8.79 -28.45 -6.62
CA GLY A 269 9.53 -27.18 -6.63
C GLY A 269 8.65 -25.95 -6.84
N LEU A 270 7.39 -25.98 -6.38
CA LEU A 270 6.44 -24.88 -6.54
C LEU A 270 6.57 -23.81 -5.44
N LEU A 271 7.21 -24.17 -4.32
CA LEU A 271 7.35 -23.32 -3.13
C LEU A 271 8.72 -22.63 -3.11
N ALA A 272 8.75 -21.38 -2.62
CA ALA A 272 10.00 -20.67 -2.39
C ALA A 272 10.89 -21.44 -1.40
N SER A 273 12.19 -21.51 -1.69
CA SER A 273 13.18 -22.19 -0.85
C SER A 273 13.51 -21.41 0.43
N ASN A 274 14.40 -21.94 1.27
CA ASN A 274 14.93 -21.29 2.48
C ASN A 274 13.87 -20.94 3.52
N ASN A 275 12.86 -21.80 3.65
CA ASN A 275 11.81 -21.65 4.66
C ASN A 275 11.07 -20.32 4.54
N SER A 276 10.90 -19.86 3.30
CA SER A 276 10.20 -18.62 2.96
C SER A 276 8.68 -18.80 2.79
N ASN A 277 8.11 -19.86 3.37
CA ASN A 277 6.66 -20.10 3.42
C ASN A 277 6.24 -20.12 4.89
N ILE A 278 5.02 -19.69 5.18
CA ILE A 278 4.57 -19.55 6.57
C ILE A 278 3.14 -20.04 6.75
N HIS A 279 2.95 -20.86 7.79
CA HIS A 279 1.66 -21.21 8.35
C HIS A 279 1.23 -20.20 9.42
N VAL A 280 -0.04 -19.82 9.43
CA VAL A 280 -0.58 -18.80 10.33
C VAL A 280 -1.91 -19.30 10.91
N GLY A 281 -1.89 -19.68 12.18
CA GLY A 281 -3.08 -20.14 12.91
C GLY A 281 -3.09 -21.62 13.30
N ILE A 282 -1.95 -22.32 13.14
CA ILE A 282 -1.79 -23.74 13.47
C ILE A 282 -2.16 -23.99 14.93
N ARG A 283 -2.99 -25.02 15.14
CA ARG A 283 -3.45 -25.46 16.47
C ARG A 283 -4.04 -26.88 16.51
N ASN A 284 -4.09 -27.59 15.39
CA ASN A 284 -4.62 -28.95 15.33
C ASN A 284 -3.77 -29.93 16.15
N SER A 285 -4.34 -31.10 16.46
CA SER A 285 -3.56 -32.18 17.07
C SER A 285 -2.62 -32.83 16.05
N LEU A 286 -1.33 -32.93 16.38
CA LEU A 286 -0.32 -33.65 15.59
C LEU A 286 -0.22 -35.12 16.02
N HIS A 287 0.31 -35.98 15.13
CA HIS A 287 0.62 -37.36 15.47
C HIS A 287 1.88 -37.45 16.33
N SER A 288 2.87 -36.60 16.04
CA SER A 288 4.09 -36.43 16.82
C SER A 288 4.78 -35.12 16.47
N TRP A 289 5.77 -34.71 17.26
CA TRP A 289 6.60 -33.54 16.95
C TRP A 289 7.43 -33.70 15.67
N ASP A 290 7.62 -34.93 15.18
CA ASP A 290 8.26 -35.19 13.89
C ASP A 290 7.47 -34.56 12.73
N ASP A 291 6.16 -34.32 12.90
CA ASP A 291 5.32 -33.66 11.88
C ASP A 291 5.78 -32.22 11.64
N GLU A 292 6.20 -31.47 12.66
CA GLU A 292 6.76 -30.12 12.51
C GLU A 292 8.16 -30.13 11.91
N GLU A 293 8.98 -31.13 12.26
CA GLU A 293 10.29 -31.30 11.64
C GLU A 293 10.16 -31.60 10.14
N ASP A 294 9.18 -32.40 9.76
CA ASP A 294 8.87 -32.69 8.37
C ASP A 294 8.27 -31.47 7.65
N ASP A 295 7.39 -30.70 8.30
CA ASP A 295 6.85 -29.43 7.80
C ASP A 295 7.97 -28.40 7.51
N TYR A 296 8.94 -28.29 8.43
CA TYR A 296 10.12 -27.44 8.25
C TYR A 296 10.96 -27.88 7.03
N LYS A 297 11.05 -29.20 6.75
CA LYS A 297 11.73 -29.73 5.54
C LYS A 297 10.95 -29.42 4.27
N VAL A 298 9.62 -29.40 4.33
CA VAL A 298 8.74 -28.95 3.22
C VAL A 298 8.92 -27.43 2.96
N GLY A 299 9.45 -26.69 3.94
CA GLY A 299 9.91 -25.32 3.77
C GLY A 299 8.97 -24.29 4.39
N PHE A 300 8.21 -24.68 5.42
CA PHE A 300 7.37 -23.77 6.18
C PHE A 300 8.01 -23.38 7.52
N VAL A 301 7.65 -22.20 8.00
CA VAL A 301 7.74 -21.80 9.40
C VAL A 301 6.34 -21.59 9.95
N ILE A 302 6.18 -21.67 11.27
CA ILE A 302 4.85 -21.65 11.89
C ILE A 302 4.68 -20.40 12.76
N SER A 303 3.53 -19.74 12.59
CA SER A 303 2.93 -18.87 13.60
C SER A 303 1.67 -19.54 14.13
N TYR A 304 1.69 -19.93 15.39
CA TYR A 304 0.59 -20.65 16.05
C TYR A 304 -0.61 -19.72 16.28
N ALA A 305 -1.79 -20.30 16.49
CA ALA A 305 -2.96 -19.50 16.87
C ALA A 305 -2.71 -18.70 18.17
N GLU A 306 -2.00 -19.29 19.14
CA GLU A 306 -1.69 -18.69 20.45
C GLU A 306 -0.79 -17.43 20.34
N ASP A 307 -0.04 -17.27 19.24
CA ASP A 307 0.79 -16.08 19.00
C ASP A 307 -0.05 -14.78 19.00
N ILE A 308 -1.37 -14.87 18.75
CA ILE A 308 -2.25 -13.70 18.80
C ILE A 308 -2.34 -13.10 20.20
N GLU A 309 -2.21 -13.92 21.25
CA GLU A 309 -2.23 -13.47 22.63
C GLU A 309 -0.86 -12.95 23.08
N GLU A 310 0.22 -13.57 22.58
CA GLU A 310 1.58 -13.23 22.97
C GLU A 310 2.14 -11.98 22.26
N VAL A 311 2.06 -11.95 20.93
CA VAL A 311 2.68 -10.90 20.09
C VAL A 311 1.65 -10.03 19.36
N GLY A 312 0.38 -10.44 19.39
CA GLY A 312 -0.71 -9.75 18.70
C GLY A 312 -0.59 -9.79 17.18
N TRP A 313 -1.61 -9.25 16.50
CA TRP A 313 -1.66 -9.24 15.03
C TRP A 313 -0.44 -8.54 14.39
N LYS A 314 0.18 -7.58 15.07
CA LYS A 314 1.39 -6.89 14.58
C LYS A 314 2.61 -7.81 14.57
N GLY A 315 2.79 -8.61 15.61
CA GLY A 315 3.87 -9.60 15.68
C GLY A 315 3.71 -10.68 14.62
N ILE A 316 2.49 -11.18 14.44
CA ILE A 316 2.16 -12.13 13.36
C ILE A 316 2.49 -11.52 11.99
N VAL A 317 2.08 -10.27 11.72
CA VAL A 317 2.43 -9.57 10.47
C VAL A 317 3.94 -9.46 10.27
N GLN A 318 4.70 -9.17 11.33
CA GLN A 318 6.16 -9.11 11.25
C GLN A 318 6.75 -10.48 10.90
N ARG A 319 6.32 -11.55 11.57
CA ARG A 319 6.75 -12.93 11.27
C ARG A 319 6.46 -13.33 9.82
N ILE A 320 5.26 -12.99 9.32
CA ILE A 320 4.89 -13.23 7.92
C ILE A 320 5.87 -12.50 6.98
N ARG A 321 6.14 -11.22 7.23
CA ARG A 321 7.04 -10.41 6.40
C ARG A 321 8.49 -10.91 6.44
N ASP A 322 8.96 -11.32 7.62
CA ASP A 322 10.30 -11.86 7.79
C ASP A 322 10.45 -13.20 7.05
N ALA A 323 9.42 -14.05 7.05
CA ALA A 323 9.42 -15.31 6.32
C ALA A 323 9.40 -15.12 4.79
N VAL A 324 8.44 -14.34 4.27
CA VAL A 324 8.25 -14.24 2.80
C VAL A 324 9.21 -13.25 2.13
N GLY A 325 9.78 -12.30 2.88
CA GLY A 325 10.70 -11.30 2.35
C GLY A 325 10.12 -10.51 1.18
N ASP A 326 10.87 -10.48 0.07
CA ASP A 326 10.51 -9.78 -1.16
C ASP A 326 10.05 -10.71 -2.30
N ASN A 327 9.77 -11.99 -1.97
CA ASN A 327 9.32 -12.98 -2.94
C ASN A 327 7.92 -12.63 -3.49
N PRO A 328 7.56 -13.12 -4.70
CA PRO A 328 6.17 -13.20 -5.10
C PRO A 328 5.40 -14.09 -4.10
N VAL A 329 4.21 -13.64 -3.69
CA VAL A 329 3.44 -14.25 -2.62
C VAL A 329 2.13 -14.83 -3.16
N TYR A 330 1.83 -16.06 -2.77
CA TYR A 330 0.51 -16.68 -2.90
C TYR A 330 -0.14 -16.77 -1.52
N ILE A 331 -1.41 -16.36 -1.40
CA ILE A 331 -2.16 -16.44 -0.13
C ILE A 331 -3.19 -17.56 -0.23
N SER A 332 -3.02 -18.61 0.57
CA SER A 332 -3.97 -19.72 0.70
C SER A 332 -4.70 -19.53 2.03
N LEU A 333 -6.02 -19.34 2.01
CA LEU A 333 -6.79 -19.12 3.22
C LEU A 333 -7.85 -20.21 3.40
N ASP A 334 -7.58 -21.12 4.32
CA ASP A 334 -8.58 -22.01 4.89
C ASP A 334 -9.49 -21.23 5.82
N ILE A 335 -10.80 -21.41 5.68
CA ILE A 335 -11.77 -20.74 6.55
C ILE A 335 -11.71 -21.27 7.98
N ASP A 336 -11.20 -22.49 8.20
CA ASP A 336 -11.06 -23.11 9.51
C ASP A 336 -9.97 -22.49 10.37
N VAL A 337 -9.15 -21.58 9.83
CA VAL A 337 -8.26 -20.72 10.61
C VAL A 337 -9.03 -19.84 11.60
N ILE A 338 -10.29 -19.52 11.27
CA ILE A 338 -11.19 -18.72 12.09
C ILE A 338 -11.90 -19.63 13.09
N ASP A 339 -12.06 -19.14 14.33
CA ASP A 339 -12.74 -19.91 15.36
C ASP A 339 -14.16 -20.36 14.89
N PRO A 340 -14.56 -21.61 15.18
CA PRO A 340 -15.88 -22.14 14.82
C PRO A 340 -17.06 -21.30 15.34
N GLY A 341 -16.87 -20.49 16.39
CA GLY A 341 -17.87 -19.52 16.85
C GLY A 341 -18.18 -18.40 15.84
N MET A 342 -17.30 -18.16 14.86
CA MET A 342 -17.48 -17.18 13.78
C MET A 342 -17.49 -17.81 12.38
N ALA A 343 -16.88 -18.98 12.21
CA ALA A 343 -16.85 -19.74 10.96
C ALA A 343 -17.21 -21.21 11.20
N PRO A 344 -18.45 -21.53 11.61
CA PRO A 344 -18.85 -22.91 11.91
C PRO A 344 -18.88 -23.84 10.70
N ALA A 345 -18.88 -23.30 9.48
CA ALA A 345 -19.12 -24.05 8.25
C ALA A 345 -17.83 -24.48 7.54
N ALA A 346 -17.02 -25.30 8.22
CA ALA A 346 -15.80 -25.88 7.70
C ALA A 346 -15.80 -27.42 7.81
N GLY A 347 -14.97 -28.10 7.02
CA GLY A 347 -14.85 -29.57 7.02
C GLY A 347 -14.26 -30.15 8.31
N THR A 348 -13.28 -29.44 8.88
CA THR A 348 -12.40 -29.88 9.97
C THR A 348 -12.26 -28.77 11.03
N PRO A 349 -13.33 -28.40 11.75
CA PRO A 349 -13.28 -27.24 12.65
C PRO A 349 -12.41 -27.50 13.89
N GLU A 350 -11.44 -26.61 14.14
CA GLU A 350 -10.59 -26.61 15.33
C GLU A 350 -10.89 -25.40 16.23
N ILE A 351 -11.13 -25.61 17.53
CA ILE A 351 -11.43 -24.53 18.49
C ILE A 351 -10.22 -23.64 18.78
N GLY A 352 -10.44 -22.43 19.29
CA GLY A 352 -9.34 -21.53 19.69
C GLY A 352 -8.69 -20.82 18.48
N GLY A 353 -9.48 -20.57 17.43
CA GLY A 353 -9.02 -19.91 16.21
C GLY A 353 -9.05 -18.39 16.30
N PHE A 354 -8.65 -17.74 15.21
CA PHE A 354 -8.71 -16.28 15.14
C PHE A 354 -10.14 -15.76 15.03
N THR A 355 -10.37 -14.56 15.53
CA THR A 355 -11.59 -13.82 15.22
C THR A 355 -11.50 -13.22 13.80
N THR A 356 -12.65 -12.98 13.18
CA THR A 356 -12.72 -12.26 11.89
C THR A 356 -12.04 -10.88 11.94
N ARG A 357 -11.99 -10.22 13.10
CA ARG A 357 -11.31 -8.93 13.25
C ARG A 357 -9.79 -9.06 13.19
N GLU A 358 -9.23 -10.13 13.75
CA GLU A 358 -7.80 -10.39 13.76
C GLU A 358 -7.30 -10.75 12.37
N ILE A 359 -7.97 -11.67 11.66
CA ILE A 359 -7.67 -11.98 10.26
C ILE A 359 -7.65 -10.70 9.41
N LYS A 360 -8.69 -9.85 9.54
CA LYS A 360 -8.72 -8.57 8.82
C LYS A 360 -7.53 -7.68 9.16
N LYS A 361 -7.11 -7.62 10.42
CA LYS A 361 -5.94 -6.80 10.83
C LYS A 361 -4.63 -7.37 10.31
N ILE A 362 -4.47 -8.68 10.32
CA ILE A 362 -3.29 -9.35 9.76
C ILE A 362 -3.23 -9.05 8.26
N LEU A 363 -4.27 -9.35 7.49
CA LEU A 363 -4.34 -9.07 6.04
C LEU A 363 -4.04 -7.61 5.72
N GLN A 364 -4.61 -6.65 6.47
CA GLN A 364 -4.33 -5.22 6.29
C GLN A 364 -2.85 -4.88 6.53
N GLY A 365 -2.22 -5.55 7.48
CA GLY A 365 -0.79 -5.43 7.78
C GLY A 365 0.12 -6.00 6.70
N LEU A 366 -0.40 -6.80 5.76
CA LEU A 366 0.36 -7.40 4.66
C LEU A 366 0.44 -6.52 3.39
N SER A 367 -0.15 -5.33 3.41
CA SER A 367 -0.10 -4.42 2.27
C SER A 367 1.34 -4.10 1.84
N GLY A 368 1.59 -4.09 0.53
CA GLY A 368 2.92 -3.91 -0.04
C GLY A 368 3.64 -5.23 -0.39
N LEU A 369 3.12 -6.38 0.05
CA LEU A 369 3.56 -7.67 -0.48
C LEU A 369 3.15 -7.84 -1.95
N LYS A 370 3.95 -8.61 -2.70
CA LYS A 370 3.76 -8.91 -4.12
C LYS A 370 2.78 -10.07 -4.29
N VAL A 371 1.50 -9.86 -3.99
CA VAL A 371 0.48 -10.90 -4.08
C VAL A 371 0.17 -11.24 -5.55
N VAL A 372 0.55 -12.44 -5.99
CA VAL A 372 0.41 -12.93 -7.38
C VAL A 372 -0.76 -13.89 -7.58
N GLY A 373 -1.39 -14.35 -6.50
CA GLY A 373 -2.56 -15.21 -6.52
C GLY A 373 -3.07 -15.49 -5.12
N ALA A 374 -4.30 -15.97 -5.01
CA ALA A 374 -4.85 -16.43 -3.75
C ALA A 374 -6.01 -17.40 -3.95
N ASP A 375 -6.34 -18.12 -2.89
CA ASP A 375 -7.58 -18.87 -2.77
C ASP A 375 -8.21 -18.75 -1.38
N ILE A 376 -9.50 -19.09 -1.31
CA ILE A 376 -10.26 -19.23 -0.07
C ILE A 376 -10.99 -20.56 -0.12
N VAL A 377 -10.68 -21.47 0.78
CA VAL A 377 -11.07 -22.88 0.70
C VAL A 377 -11.90 -23.33 1.90
N GLU A 378 -12.37 -24.58 1.84
CA GLU A 378 -13.09 -25.31 2.90
C GLU A 378 -14.41 -24.69 3.39
N VAL A 379 -14.91 -23.63 2.73
CA VAL A 379 -16.24 -23.09 3.00
C VAL A 379 -17.30 -24.14 2.61
N ALA A 380 -18.02 -24.64 3.61
CA ALA A 380 -19.00 -25.71 3.46
C ALA A 380 -20.42 -25.23 3.85
N PRO A 381 -21.15 -24.53 2.96
CA PRO A 381 -22.44 -23.88 3.28
C PRO A 381 -23.48 -24.77 3.96
N GLY A 382 -23.44 -26.09 3.75
CA GLY A 382 -24.36 -27.04 4.39
C GLY A 382 -24.23 -27.14 5.92
N TYR A 383 -23.13 -26.65 6.52
CA TYR A 383 -22.94 -26.53 7.97
C TYR A 383 -23.10 -25.11 8.49
N ASP A 384 -23.37 -24.15 7.61
CA ASP A 384 -23.49 -22.77 8.02
C ASP A 384 -24.80 -22.53 8.76
N THR A 385 -24.84 -21.43 9.50
CA THR A 385 -26.09 -21.01 10.15
C THR A 385 -27.07 -20.49 9.09
N GLN A 386 -28.33 -20.30 9.49
CA GLN A 386 -29.33 -19.63 8.63
C GLN A 386 -28.92 -18.18 8.27
N ASP A 387 -27.96 -17.61 9.01
CA ASP A 387 -27.43 -16.27 8.79
C ASP A 387 -26.20 -16.26 7.85
N GLU A 388 -25.75 -17.43 7.37
CA GLU A 388 -24.65 -17.59 6.40
C GLU A 388 -23.33 -16.94 6.86
N ILE A 389 -23.04 -17.01 8.16
CA ILE A 389 -21.95 -16.24 8.76
C ILE A 389 -20.57 -16.62 8.24
N THR A 390 -20.36 -17.91 7.91
CA THR A 390 -19.08 -18.40 7.36
C THR A 390 -18.89 -17.90 5.93
N GLN A 391 -19.94 -17.98 5.12
CA GLN A 391 -19.96 -17.45 3.76
C GLN A 391 -19.70 -15.93 3.72
N ILE A 392 -20.32 -15.17 4.64
CA ILE A 392 -20.09 -13.73 4.78
C ILE A 392 -18.65 -13.45 5.20
N ALA A 393 -18.09 -14.22 6.14
CA ALA A 393 -16.70 -14.08 6.59
C ALA A 393 -15.72 -14.31 5.43
N ALA A 394 -15.84 -15.44 4.73
CA ALA A 394 -15.04 -15.79 3.57
C ALA A 394 -15.10 -14.71 2.47
N ALA A 395 -16.31 -14.23 2.14
CA ALA A 395 -16.50 -13.17 1.15
C ALA A 395 -15.84 -11.83 1.56
N ASN A 396 -15.91 -11.45 2.83
CA ASN A 396 -15.26 -10.23 3.30
C ASN A 396 -13.74 -10.36 3.29
N ILE A 397 -13.22 -11.54 3.60
CA ILE A 397 -11.79 -11.84 3.59
C ILE A 397 -11.25 -11.78 2.16
N GLY A 398 -11.92 -12.40 1.20
CA GLY A 398 -11.52 -12.29 -0.21
C GLY A 398 -11.55 -10.86 -0.71
N TRP A 399 -12.45 -10.01 -0.20
CA TRP A 399 -12.48 -8.59 -0.54
C TRP A 399 -11.28 -7.82 0.05
N GLU A 400 -10.78 -8.21 1.23
CA GLU A 400 -9.51 -7.68 1.76
C GLU A 400 -8.31 -8.17 0.92
N ILE A 401 -8.30 -9.45 0.48
CA ILE A 401 -7.26 -10.03 -0.39
C ILE A 401 -7.23 -9.33 -1.76
N LEU A 402 -8.39 -9.09 -2.38
CA LEU A 402 -8.48 -8.26 -3.60
C LEU A 402 -7.89 -6.88 -3.37
N GLY A 403 -8.07 -6.31 -2.18
CA GLY A 403 -7.45 -5.05 -1.81
C GLY A 403 -5.92 -5.11 -1.76
N LEU A 404 -5.35 -6.23 -1.33
CA LEU A 404 -3.89 -6.47 -1.38
C LEU A 404 -3.38 -6.64 -2.80
N MET A 405 -4.08 -7.43 -3.62
CA MET A 405 -3.76 -7.58 -5.04
C MET A 405 -3.80 -6.22 -5.74
N ALA A 406 -4.86 -5.44 -5.54
CA ALA A 406 -5.00 -4.11 -6.12
C ALA A 406 -3.91 -3.11 -5.68
N LYS A 407 -3.28 -3.31 -4.53
CA LYS A 407 -2.26 -2.43 -3.93
C LYS A 407 -0.80 -2.83 -4.20
N THR A 408 -0.54 -3.67 -5.20
CA THR A 408 0.84 -3.93 -5.66
C THR A 408 1.53 -2.59 -5.98
N PRO A 409 2.79 -2.40 -5.54
CA PRO A 409 3.25 -1.14 -5.00
C PRO A 409 3.11 0.05 -5.96
N LEU A 410 2.66 1.18 -5.40
CA LEU A 410 2.72 2.46 -6.09
C LEU A 410 4.19 2.92 -6.07
N VAL A 411 4.90 2.67 -7.16
CA VAL A 411 6.27 3.15 -7.35
C VAL A 411 6.24 4.68 -7.40
N VAL A 412 6.97 5.33 -6.49
CA VAL A 412 7.09 6.79 -6.44
C VAL A 412 8.49 7.20 -6.89
N VAL A 413 8.60 7.74 -8.10
CA VAL A 413 9.89 8.24 -8.59
C VAL A 413 10.13 9.66 -8.07
N ILE A 414 11.23 9.84 -7.34
CA ILE A 414 11.74 11.11 -6.84
C ILE A 414 12.89 11.54 -7.74
N ILE A 415 12.82 12.74 -8.30
CA ILE A 415 13.84 13.25 -9.23
C ILE A 415 14.80 14.16 -8.47
N GLY A 416 16.04 13.71 -8.30
CA GLY A 416 17.15 14.42 -7.65
C GLY A 416 17.46 13.93 -6.24
N GLY A 417 18.74 13.66 -5.97
CA GLY A 417 19.32 13.25 -4.69
C GLY A 417 19.82 14.43 -3.85
N GLY A 418 19.13 15.58 -3.93
CA GLY A 418 19.34 16.74 -3.06
C GLY A 418 18.59 16.62 -1.73
N PRO A 419 18.73 17.59 -0.81
CA PRO A 419 18.11 17.53 0.51
C PRO A 419 16.59 17.31 0.48
N ALA A 420 15.87 17.98 -0.43
CA ALA A 420 14.43 17.80 -0.59
C ALA A 420 14.07 16.38 -1.06
N GLY A 421 14.83 15.81 -2.01
CA GLY A 421 14.59 14.46 -2.50
C GLY A 421 14.84 13.39 -1.44
N LEU A 422 15.91 13.53 -0.66
CA LEU A 422 16.25 12.61 0.43
C LEU A 422 15.21 12.64 1.56
N VAL A 423 14.78 13.83 1.99
CA VAL A 423 13.71 13.97 2.99
C VAL A 423 12.38 13.46 2.46
N THR A 424 12.09 13.68 1.17
CA THR A 424 10.88 13.13 0.53
C THR A 424 10.90 11.60 0.53
N CYS A 425 12.02 10.99 0.18
CA CYS A 425 12.20 9.54 0.19
C CYS A 425 11.95 8.97 1.59
N LYS A 426 12.61 9.54 2.60
CA LYS A 426 12.44 9.14 4.00
C LYS A 426 11.00 9.33 4.47
N SER A 427 10.41 10.49 4.19
CA SER A 427 9.03 10.79 4.61
C SER A 427 8.01 9.86 3.95
N LEU A 428 8.23 9.46 2.70
CA LEU A 428 7.37 8.50 2.00
C LEU A 428 7.52 7.10 2.58
N LEU A 429 8.73 6.68 2.99
CA LEU A 429 8.96 5.42 3.69
C LEU A 429 8.31 5.41 5.08
N ASP A 430 8.44 6.50 5.85
CA ASP A 430 7.78 6.62 7.16
C ASP A 430 6.25 6.67 7.05
N ALA A 431 5.74 7.34 6.01
CA ALA A 431 4.31 7.44 5.71
C ALA A 431 3.78 6.19 4.98
N ALA A 432 4.67 5.28 4.56
CA ALA A 432 4.29 4.04 3.93
C ALA A 432 3.47 3.24 4.94
N THR A 433 2.21 3.07 4.61
CA THR A 433 1.24 2.36 5.43
C THR A 433 0.49 1.41 4.51
N GLY A 434 -0.26 0.47 5.08
CA GLY A 434 -1.14 -0.33 4.24
C GLY A 434 -2.20 0.48 3.48
N LYS A 435 -2.42 1.76 3.84
CA LYS A 435 -3.26 2.69 3.10
C LYS A 435 -2.53 3.33 1.90
N PHE A 436 -1.24 3.58 2.03
CA PHE A 436 -0.39 4.22 1.02
C PHE A 436 0.92 3.44 0.91
N PRO A 437 0.99 2.39 0.10
CA PRO A 437 2.18 1.55 -0.03
C PRO A 437 3.20 2.22 -0.96
N PHE A 438 3.71 3.37 -0.53
CA PHE A 438 4.71 4.11 -1.28
C PHE A 438 5.99 3.27 -1.39
N ASP A 439 6.47 3.09 -2.62
CA ASP A 439 7.78 2.49 -2.89
C ASP A 439 8.67 3.51 -3.60
N PRO A 440 9.33 4.41 -2.84
CA PRO A 440 10.06 5.51 -3.44
C PRO A 440 11.42 5.09 -4.01
N VAL A 441 11.73 5.61 -5.20
CA VAL A 441 13.04 5.48 -5.87
C VAL A 441 13.55 6.87 -6.22
N VAL A 442 14.75 7.21 -5.77
CA VAL A 442 15.42 8.48 -6.08
C VAL A 442 16.30 8.31 -7.31
N LEU A 443 16.04 9.08 -8.38
CA LEU A 443 16.90 9.16 -9.56
C LEU A 443 17.78 10.40 -9.46
N GLU A 444 19.08 10.21 -9.27
CA GLU A 444 20.07 11.29 -9.25
C GLU A 444 20.90 11.23 -10.53
N GLN A 445 20.91 12.33 -11.29
CA GLN A 445 21.62 12.39 -12.57
C GLN A 445 23.14 12.29 -12.40
N GLU A 446 23.66 12.76 -11.27
CA GLU A 446 25.08 12.80 -10.99
C GLU A 446 25.59 11.48 -10.39
N SER A 447 26.91 11.35 -10.32
CA SER A 447 27.57 10.16 -9.77
C SER A 447 27.55 10.10 -8.23
N ASP A 448 26.92 11.07 -7.57
CA ASP A 448 26.85 11.20 -6.11
C ASP A 448 25.68 12.14 -5.74
N ILE A 449 25.29 12.14 -4.47
CA ILE A 449 24.23 12.99 -3.93
C ILE A 449 24.67 14.45 -3.72
N GLY A 450 23.73 15.30 -3.32
CA GLY A 450 24.00 16.69 -2.93
C GLY A 450 23.75 17.72 -4.04
N GLY A 451 23.50 17.28 -5.27
CA GLY A 451 23.02 18.12 -6.37
C GLY A 451 23.77 19.44 -6.51
N THR A 452 23.07 20.57 -6.38
CA THR A 452 23.64 21.93 -6.50
C THR A 452 24.79 22.18 -5.51
N PHE A 453 24.73 21.63 -4.30
CA PHE A 453 25.73 21.86 -3.26
C PHE A 453 27.09 21.22 -3.57
N ARG A 454 27.11 20.14 -4.37
CA ARG A 454 28.32 19.45 -4.80
C ARG A 454 28.76 19.80 -6.23
N TYR A 455 27.82 19.88 -7.17
CA TYR A 455 28.12 19.91 -8.60
C TYR A 455 27.91 21.29 -9.25
N ARG A 456 27.21 22.21 -8.59
CA ARG A 456 26.84 23.52 -9.16
C ARG A 456 27.14 24.67 -8.20
N SER A 457 28.20 24.52 -7.40
CA SER A 457 28.61 25.44 -6.35
C SER A 457 29.96 26.10 -6.62
N TYR A 458 30.17 27.27 -5.99
CA TYR A 458 31.43 28.01 -6.04
C TYR A 458 32.44 27.43 -5.03
N GLU A 459 33.72 27.43 -5.39
CA GLU A 459 34.80 27.05 -4.48
C GLU A 459 34.77 27.91 -3.20
N ASN A 460 34.86 27.26 -2.03
CA ASN A 460 34.83 27.87 -0.69
C ASN A 460 33.51 28.56 -0.29
N ALA A 461 32.38 28.19 -0.90
CA ALA A 461 31.08 28.65 -0.44
C ALA A 461 30.66 28.01 0.90
N ASN A 462 29.99 28.80 1.74
CA ASN A 462 29.35 28.37 2.98
C ASN A 462 27.84 28.63 2.89
N LEU A 463 27.06 27.86 3.64
CA LEU A 463 25.66 28.13 3.84
C LEU A 463 25.48 29.40 4.68
N VAL A 464 24.68 30.33 4.16
CA VAL A 464 24.30 31.56 4.88
C VAL A 464 23.32 31.23 6.02
N SER A 465 22.48 30.21 5.83
CA SER A 465 21.60 29.68 6.88
C SER A 465 22.41 28.92 7.93
N SER A 466 22.07 29.12 9.20
CA SER A 466 22.76 28.42 10.29
C SER A 466 22.38 26.94 10.34
N LYS A 467 23.16 26.12 11.05
CA LYS A 467 22.93 24.69 11.25
C LYS A 467 21.58 24.41 11.92
N GLN A 468 21.09 25.35 12.73
CA GLN A 468 19.80 25.25 13.42
C GLN A 468 18.63 25.33 12.42
N LEU A 469 18.81 26.07 11.32
CA LEU A 469 17.85 26.20 10.23
C LEU A 469 18.03 25.12 9.16
N THR A 470 19.27 24.70 8.90
CA THR A 470 19.60 23.81 7.78
C THR A 470 19.54 22.33 8.15
N SER A 471 19.78 21.96 9.41
CA SER A 471 19.68 20.56 9.83
C SER A 471 18.22 20.11 9.85
N PHE A 472 17.94 18.95 9.27
CA PHE A 472 16.64 18.30 9.34
C PHE A 472 16.19 18.07 10.78
N SER A 473 14.90 18.22 11.02
CA SER A 473 14.32 18.21 12.37
C SER A 473 14.55 16.89 13.12
N ASP A 474 14.65 15.79 12.38
CA ASP A 474 14.82 14.41 12.84
C ASP A 474 16.28 13.93 12.79
N PHE A 475 17.23 14.76 12.34
CA PHE A 475 18.65 14.42 12.28
C PHE A 475 19.51 15.68 12.41
N ARG A 476 20.00 15.95 13.62
CA ARG A 476 20.65 17.23 13.95
C ARG A 476 22.17 17.11 14.03
N LEU A 477 22.84 18.17 13.60
CA LEU A 477 24.27 18.35 13.84
C LEU A 477 24.55 18.63 15.33
N PRO A 478 25.73 18.25 15.84
CA PRO A 478 26.11 18.53 17.23
C PRO A 478 26.04 20.01 17.59
N LEU A 479 25.65 20.32 18.83
CA LEU A 479 25.64 21.70 19.34
C LEU A 479 27.02 22.36 19.31
N SER A 480 28.09 21.57 19.40
CA SER A 480 29.48 22.02 19.30
C SER A 480 29.95 22.37 17.88
N HIS A 481 29.21 21.98 16.83
CA HIS A 481 29.58 22.28 15.44
C HIS A 481 29.48 23.80 15.14
N PRO A 482 30.31 24.39 14.28
CA PRO A 482 30.11 25.78 13.83
C PRO A 482 28.72 26.00 13.20
N ASP A 483 28.19 27.23 13.32
CA ASP A 483 26.82 27.55 12.89
C ASP A 483 26.66 27.54 11.36
N HIS A 484 27.70 27.88 10.59
CA HIS A 484 27.62 27.92 9.13
C HIS A 484 28.44 26.79 8.55
N LEU A 485 27.79 25.87 7.86
CA LEU A 485 28.46 24.74 7.21
C LEU A 485 29.10 25.19 5.91
N THR A 486 30.29 24.67 5.63
CA THR A 486 30.80 24.58 4.26
C THR A 486 29.88 23.68 3.43
N LEU A 487 29.92 23.84 2.11
CA LEU A 487 29.11 22.97 1.24
C LEU A 487 29.53 21.50 1.31
N GLU A 488 30.82 21.23 1.54
CA GLU A 488 31.34 19.87 1.72
C GLU A 488 30.77 19.23 3.00
N GLU A 489 30.83 19.95 4.12
CA GLU A 489 30.23 19.51 5.39
C GLU A 489 28.72 19.26 5.24
N TYR A 490 28.02 20.06 4.43
CA TYR A 490 26.60 19.85 4.20
C TYR A 490 26.31 18.59 3.39
N VAL A 491 27.11 18.29 2.37
CA VAL A 491 26.98 17.04 1.60
C VAL A 491 27.32 15.83 2.49
N ASP A 492 28.32 15.92 3.35
CA ASP A 492 28.63 14.86 4.32
C ASP A 492 27.52 14.65 5.34
N TYR A 493 26.87 15.73 5.79
CA TYR A 493 25.66 15.66 6.59
C TYR A 493 24.53 14.91 5.87
N LEU A 494 24.31 15.15 4.56
CA LEU A 494 23.32 14.41 3.78
C LEU A 494 23.69 12.92 3.64
N ARG A 495 24.97 12.57 3.46
CA ARG A 495 25.42 11.16 3.47
C ARG A 495 25.20 10.50 4.81
N ALA A 496 25.44 11.23 5.91
CA ALA A 496 25.17 10.73 7.25
C ALA A 496 23.67 10.49 7.47
N TYR A 497 22.80 11.35 6.93
CA TYR A 497 21.35 11.16 6.95
C TYR A 497 20.92 9.88 6.20
N ILE A 498 21.44 9.69 4.98
CA ILE A 498 21.17 8.49 4.17
C ILE A 498 21.54 7.22 4.93
N ARG A 499 22.76 7.16 5.49
CA ARG A 499 23.22 6.02 6.29
C ARG A 499 22.39 5.79 7.54
N HIS A 500 22.00 6.86 8.22
CA HIS A 500 21.22 6.75 9.45
C HIS A 500 19.83 6.16 9.21
N PHE A 501 19.20 6.48 8.07
CA PHE A 501 17.87 6.01 7.70
C PHE A 501 17.88 4.88 6.64
N ASN A 502 19.04 4.29 6.35
CA ASN A 502 19.22 3.19 5.38
C ASN A 502 18.61 3.47 3.99
N LEU A 503 18.84 4.66 3.43
CA LEU A 503 18.24 5.09 2.16
C LEU A 503 19.06 4.69 0.92
N GLU A 504 20.25 4.10 1.08
CA GLU A 504 21.18 3.81 -0.03
C GLU A 504 20.55 2.96 -1.13
N SER A 505 19.81 1.92 -0.76
CA SER A 505 19.17 0.99 -1.71
C SER A 505 18.08 1.65 -2.55
N ARG A 506 17.62 2.85 -2.16
CA ARG A 506 16.57 3.61 -2.84
C ARG A 506 17.12 4.65 -3.81
N ILE A 507 18.44 4.87 -3.84
CA ILE A 507 19.06 5.93 -4.64
C ILE A 507 19.78 5.32 -5.85
N GLN A 508 19.30 5.69 -7.04
CA GLN A 508 19.94 5.35 -8.31
C GLN A 508 20.72 6.56 -8.82
N LEU A 509 22.04 6.50 -8.66
CA LEU A 509 22.96 7.50 -9.19
C LEU A 509 23.11 7.34 -10.72
N ASN A 510 23.69 8.34 -11.37
CA ASN A 510 23.92 8.38 -12.82
C ASN A 510 22.65 8.23 -13.67
N SER A 511 21.51 8.65 -13.13
CA SER A 511 20.17 8.42 -13.67
C SER A 511 19.52 9.76 -14.03
N LYS A 512 19.68 10.19 -15.28
CA LYS A 512 19.16 11.48 -15.77
C LYS A 512 17.76 11.33 -16.32
N VAL A 513 16.76 11.90 -15.65
CA VAL A 513 15.40 12.00 -16.18
C VAL A 513 15.37 12.96 -17.37
N ILE A 514 14.86 12.50 -18.51
CA ILE A 514 14.80 13.25 -19.77
C ILE A 514 13.39 13.71 -20.13
N LYS A 515 12.36 13.01 -19.67
CA LYS A 515 10.97 13.35 -19.95
C LYS A 515 10.05 12.76 -18.90
N VAL A 516 9.04 13.52 -18.48
CA VAL A 516 7.92 13.02 -17.69
C VAL A 516 6.65 13.36 -18.46
N GLU A 517 5.79 12.38 -18.69
CA GLU A 517 4.51 12.60 -19.36
C GLU A 517 3.38 11.87 -18.66
N ARG A 518 2.16 12.39 -18.80
CA ARG A 518 1.00 11.77 -18.18
C ARG A 518 0.59 10.54 -18.97
N GLY A 519 0.40 9.42 -18.28
CA GLY A 519 -0.08 8.19 -18.91
C GLY A 519 -1.53 8.35 -19.41
N PRO A 520 -1.92 7.65 -20.48
CA PRO A 520 -3.27 7.71 -21.04
C PRO A 520 -4.36 7.30 -20.05
N ASN A 521 -4.03 6.50 -19.03
CA ASN A 521 -4.97 5.96 -18.03
C ASN A 521 -4.75 6.54 -16.62
N GLY A 522 -4.04 7.66 -16.49
CA GLY A 522 -3.56 8.19 -15.20
C GLY A 522 -2.07 7.90 -14.97
N GLY A 523 -1.52 8.31 -13.83
CA GLY A 523 -0.09 8.14 -13.53
C GLY A 523 0.87 9.02 -14.38
N HIS A 524 2.18 8.78 -14.24
CA HIS A 524 3.23 9.48 -14.98
C HIS A 524 4.27 8.50 -15.52
N ILE A 525 4.52 8.54 -16.83
CA ILE A 525 5.61 7.83 -17.49
C ILE A 525 6.88 8.67 -17.35
N VAL A 526 7.93 8.09 -16.76
CA VAL A 526 9.23 8.74 -16.55
C VAL A 526 10.29 8.12 -17.46
N HIS A 527 10.75 8.88 -18.45
CA HIS A 527 11.86 8.49 -19.32
C HIS A 527 13.16 9.00 -18.71
N TRP A 528 14.17 8.14 -18.61
CA TRP A 528 15.47 8.50 -18.05
C TRP A 528 16.61 7.75 -18.73
N LEU A 529 17.83 8.25 -18.58
CA LEU A 529 19.05 7.69 -19.14
C LEU A 529 20.02 7.34 -18.03
N ARG A 530 20.63 6.15 -18.11
CA ARG A 530 21.69 5.73 -17.19
C ARG A 530 23.06 5.92 -17.83
N LYS A 531 23.97 6.59 -17.12
CA LYS A 531 25.37 6.72 -17.57
C LYS A 531 26.18 5.51 -17.12
N GLU A 532 26.77 4.77 -18.05
CA GLU A 532 27.66 3.65 -17.71
C GLU A 532 28.99 4.16 -17.12
N PRO A 533 29.57 3.46 -16.12
CA PRO A 533 30.86 3.83 -15.56
C PRO A 533 31.94 3.87 -16.64
N GLY A 534 32.48 5.06 -16.94
CA GLY A 534 33.59 5.23 -17.90
C GLY A 534 33.24 5.84 -19.27
N SER A 535 31.98 6.16 -19.56
CA SER A 535 31.60 6.88 -20.79
C SER A 535 31.41 8.39 -20.53
N GLY A 536 32.31 9.26 -21.02
CA GLY A 536 32.04 10.71 -21.14
C GLY A 536 30.98 10.96 -22.22
N ASN A 537 30.04 11.91 -22.17
CA ASN A 537 29.91 13.18 -21.45
C ASN A 537 28.42 13.49 -21.17
N TRP A 538 28.15 14.28 -20.12
CA TRP A 538 27.07 15.26 -20.12
C TRP A 538 27.75 16.62 -19.91
N GLN A 539 27.73 17.51 -20.90
CA GLN A 539 28.31 18.85 -20.80
C GLN A 539 27.23 19.86 -20.42
N GLU A 540 27.52 20.71 -19.43
CA GLU A 540 27.54 22.16 -19.61
C GLU A 540 28.46 22.79 -18.55
N GLU A 541 29.50 23.48 -19.03
CA GLU A 541 30.55 24.08 -18.22
C GLU A 541 30.16 25.51 -17.83
N TYR A 542 29.79 25.70 -16.56
CA TYR A 542 29.96 26.99 -15.90
C TYR A 542 30.66 26.78 -14.56
N LYS A 543 31.89 27.29 -14.46
CA LYS A 543 32.74 27.16 -13.26
C LYS A 543 33.48 28.45 -12.88
N SER A 544 33.46 29.51 -13.70
CA SER A 544 34.11 30.79 -13.35
C SER A 544 33.49 32.04 -14.01
N ARG A 545 33.54 33.18 -13.30
CA ARG A 545 33.07 34.50 -13.79
C ARG A 545 33.70 34.92 -15.11
N SER A 546 34.96 34.54 -15.36
CA SER A 546 35.68 34.84 -16.61
C SER A 546 34.96 34.33 -17.86
N GLN A 547 34.12 33.30 -17.74
CA GLN A 547 33.36 32.73 -18.84
C GLN A 547 32.24 33.66 -19.35
N LEU A 548 31.83 34.66 -18.57
CA LEU A 548 30.69 35.56 -18.85
C LEU A 548 31.10 36.93 -19.43
N ALA A 549 32.38 37.30 -19.31
CA ALA A 549 32.90 38.59 -19.74
C ALA A 549 32.69 38.83 -21.25
N GLY A 550 32.16 40.01 -21.61
CA GLY A 550 31.93 40.42 -23.00
C GLY A 550 30.81 39.68 -23.75
N ARG A 551 30.12 38.72 -23.12
CA ARG A 551 29.06 37.92 -23.75
C ARG A 551 27.68 38.58 -23.62
N ARG A 552 26.75 38.20 -24.50
CA ARG A 552 25.31 38.45 -24.36
C ARG A 552 24.68 37.16 -23.82
N LEU A 553 24.01 37.22 -22.68
CA LEU A 553 23.56 36.05 -21.92
C LEU A 553 22.05 36.08 -21.78
N MET A 554 21.39 34.95 -21.98
CA MET A 554 19.97 34.76 -21.74
C MET A 554 19.81 33.73 -20.62
N ILE A 555 19.20 34.13 -19.52
CA ILE A 555 19.01 33.31 -18.32
C ILE A 555 17.54 32.91 -18.24
N LEU A 556 17.28 31.61 -18.31
CA LEU A 556 15.93 31.05 -18.25
C LEU A 556 15.56 30.76 -16.79
N GLY A 557 14.71 31.60 -16.21
CA GLY A 557 14.26 31.51 -14.82
C GLY A 557 14.75 32.66 -13.94
N THR A 558 13.88 33.10 -13.02
CA THR A 558 14.06 34.31 -12.19
C THR A 558 14.05 33.99 -10.68
N GLY A 559 14.39 32.74 -10.31
CA GLY A 559 14.63 32.35 -8.91
C GLY A 559 15.99 32.83 -8.40
N GLU A 560 16.32 32.55 -7.14
CA GLU A 560 17.57 32.99 -6.48
C GLU A 560 18.80 32.71 -7.34
N THR A 561 18.95 31.48 -7.84
CA THR A 561 20.07 31.09 -8.70
C THR A 561 20.10 31.87 -10.03
N GLY A 562 18.95 32.14 -10.64
CA GLY A 562 18.86 32.92 -11.89
C GLY A 562 19.25 34.39 -11.67
N MET A 563 18.88 34.97 -10.53
CA MET A 563 19.23 36.33 -10.13
C MET A 563 20.72 36.46 -9.77
N ASP A 564 21.27 35.48 -9.06
CA ASP A 564 22.71 35.43 -8.78
C ASP A 564 23.50 35.31 -10.08
N LEU A 565 23.11 34.44 -11.02
CA LEU A 565 23.74 34.34 -12.34
C LEU A 565 23.68 35.66 -13.12
N ALA A 566 22.55 36.37 -13.06
CA ALA A 566 22.39 37.66 -13.73
C ALA A 566 23.31 38.73 -13.11
N TYR A 567 23.40 38.76 -11.79
CA TYR A 567 24.29 39.65 -11.04
C TYR A 567 25.77 39.35 -11.33
N GLU A 568 26.16 38.07 -11.31
CA GLU A 568 27.51 37.62 -11.57
C GLU A 568 27.94 37.89 -13.02
N ALA A 569 27.02 37.70 -13.99
CA ALA A 569 27.21 38.07 -15.38
C ALA A 569 27.45 39.58 -15.56
N ALA A 570 26.63 40.41 -14.91
CA ALA A 570 26.79 41.86 -14.95
C ALA A 570 28.13 42.29 -14.31
N LYS A 571 28.52 41.69 -13.18
CA LYS A 571 29.80 41.95 -12.50
C LYS A 571 31.01 41.45 -13.28
N ALA A 572 30.87 40.38 -14.05
CA ALA A 572 31.90 39.86 -14.93
C ALA A 572 32.14 40.71 -16.19
N GLY A 573 31.33 41.75 -16.43
CA GLY A 573 31.42 42.60 -17.62
C GLY A 573 30.75 41.98 -18.85
N ALA A 574 29.67 41.22 -18.67
CA ALA A 574 28.82 40.80 -19.78
C ALA A 574 28.27 42.04 -20.54
N ARG A 575 28.16 41.92 -21.87
CA ARG A 575 27.66 42.99 -22.75
C ARG A 575 26.14 43.18 -22.59
N GLU A 576 25.41 42.10 -22.31
CA GLU A 576 23.97 42.11 -22.10
C GLU A 576 23.57 40.88 -21.29
N VAL A 577 22.59 41.03 -20.38
CA VAL A 577 22.00 39.93 -19.62
C VAL A 577 20.48 40.04 -19.73
N VAL A 578 19.84 39.03 -20.31
CA VAL A 578 18.40 38.96 -20.52
C VAL A 578 17.83 37.87 -19.62
N LEU A 579 17.03 38.24 -18.63
CA LEU A 579 16.30 37.30 -17.78
C LEU A 579 14.95 36.98 -18.43
N CYS A 580 14.68 35.70 -18.62
CA CYS A 580 13.45 35.23 -19.24
C CYS A 580 12.67 34.36 -18.27
N SER A 581 11.45 34.76 -17.96
CA SER A 581 10.51 33.98 -17.16
C SER A 581 9.23 33.73 -17.95
N ARG A 582 8.55 32.62 -17.64
CA ARG A 582 7.27 32.25 -18.26
C ARG A 582 6.11 33.19 -17.86
N SER A 583 6.26 33.90 -16.74
CA SER A 583 5.31 34.84 -16.14
C SER A 583 6.08 35.94 -15.38
N GLY A 584 5.43 37.05 -15.00
CA GLY A 584 6.07 38.12 -14.20
C GLY A 584 6.71 37.59 -12.90
N PHE A 585 7.73 38.27 -12.40
CA PHE A 585 8.49 37.85 -11.21
C PHE A 585 8.64 38.99 -10.20
N LEU A 586 8.60 38.63 -8.91
CA LEU A 586 8.85 39.53 -7.79
C LEU A 586 10.37 39.70 -7.60
N SER A 587 10.87 40.93 -7.61
CA SER A 587 12.25 41.27 -7.23
C SER A 587 12.24 42.03 -5.91
N VAL A 588 12.87 41.47 -4.88
CA VAL A 588 13.08 42.13 -3.58
C VAL A 588 14.56 42.45 -3.39
N PRO A 589 14.91 43.53 -2.68
CA PRO A 589 16.30 43.81 -2.32
C PRO A 589 16.90 42.65 -1.52
N LYS A 590 18.14 42.27 -1.81
CA LYS A 590 18.87 41.18 -1.11
C LYS A 590 18.90 41.36 0.41
N ALA A 591 18.86 42.62 0.88
CA ALA A 591 18.78 42.96 2.29
C ALA A 591 17.81 44.12 2.51
N LEU A 592 17.10 44.09 3.64
CA LEU A 592 16.29 45.21 4.11
C LEU A 592 17.23 46.27 4.71
N ASN A 593 17.31 47.42 4.05
CA ASN A 593 17.91 48.61 4.59
C ASN A 593 16.81 49.62 4.92
N ASP A 594 16.96 50.27 6.07
CA ASP A 594 16.23 51.44 6.56
C ASP A 594 14.77 51.56 6.10
N PHE A 595 13.85 51.01 6.90
CA PHE A 595 12.42 51.11 6.63
C PHE A 595 11.70 51.95 7.70
N GLN A 596 10.56 52.54 7.36
CA GLN A 596 9.78 53.41 8.26
C GLN A 596 8.40 52.82 8.51
N ILE A 597 8.03 52.64 9.78
CA ILE A 597 6.68 52.19 10.18
C ILE A 597 6.07 53.28 11.08
N PHE A 598 4.90 53.80 10.70
CA PHE A 598 4.17 54.86 11.44
C PHE A 598 5.05 56.08 11.80
N GLY A 599 5.93 56.50 10.89
CA GLY A 599 6.83 57.64 11.11
C GLY A 599 8.11 57.31 11.87
N LEU A 600 8.26 56.10 12.44
CA LEU A 600 9.49 55.66 13.11
C LEU A 600 10.43 55.02 12.09
N LYS A 601 11.62 55.61 11.93
CA LYS A 601 12.66 55.15 11.00
C LYS A 601 13.55 54.11 11.70
N PHE A 602 13.60 52.90 11.15
CA PHE A 602 14.41 51.79 11.65
C PHE A 602 15.70 51.71 10.86
N GLU A 603 16.78 52.31 11.39
CA GLU A 603 18.09 52.34 10.72
C GLU A 603 18.94 51.13 11.16
N SER A 604 19.44 50.33 10.21
CA SER A 604 20.28 49.16 10.51
C SER A 604 21.74 49.39 10.15
N LYS A 605 22.65 49.20 11.11
CA LYS A 605 24.11 49.30 10.89
C LYS A 605 24.68 48.12 10.07
N THR A 606 23.94 47.02 9.96
CA THR A 606 24.27 45.85 9.14
C THR A 606 23.03 45.43 8.34
N PRO A 607 23.12 45.35 7.00
CA PRO A 607 21.99 44.92 6.18
C PRO A 607 21.52 43.52 6.59
N VAL A 608 20.24 43.36 6.94
CA VAL A 608 19.66 42.05 7.29
C VAL A 608 19.17 41.39 6.00
N PRO A 609 19.70 40.21 5.62
CA PRO A 609 19.22 39.47 4.46
C PRO A 609 17.71 39.19 4.58
N ILE A 610 16.92 39.48 3.54
CA ILE A 610 15.46 39.32 3.61
C ILE A 610 15.04 37.87 3.87
N ASP A 611 15.83 36.91 3.40
CA ASP A 611 15.71 35.46 3.60
C ASP A 611 15.96 35.01 5.06
N SER A 612 16.42 35.91 5.94
CA SER A 612 16.61 35.66 7.37
C SER A 612 15.51 36.25 8.27
N LEU A 613 14.45 36.82 7.68
CA LEU A 613 13.30 37.34 8.43
C LEU A 613 12.38 36.22 8.93
N ILE A 614 12.45 35.98 10.24
CA ILE A 614 11.46 35.20 10.98
C ILE A 614 10.23 36.08 11.19
N THR A 615 9.09 35.77 10.57
CA THR A 615 7.90 36.63 10.67
C THR A 615 7.19 36.49 12.03
N ASN A 616 7.42 35.40 12.76
CA ASN A 616 6.88 35.16 14.09
C ASN A 616 7.62 34.07 14.89
N LEU A 617 7.40 34.03 16.20
CA LEU A 617 8.05 33.09 17.13
C LEU A 617 7.72 31.60 16.87
N ALA A 618 6.74 31.28 16.02
CA ALA A 618 6.39 29.91 15.63
C ALA A 618 7.13 29.44 14.36
N GLU A 619 7.93 30.32 13.73
CA GLU A 619 8.82 30.01 12.59
C GLU A 619 10.24 29.62 13.05
N THR A 620 10.36 29.14 14.28
CA THR A 620 11.57 28.51 14.80
C THR A 620 11.57 27.00 14.52
N ALA A 621 12.75 26.40 14.37
CA ALA A 621 12.92 24.95 14.25
C ALA A 621 12.78 24.21 15.60
N TYR A 622 12.57 24.94 16.71
CA TYR A 622 12.34 24.37 18.04
C TYR A 622 10.94 24.70 18.55
N VAL A 623 10.06 23.69 18.56
CA VAL A 623 8.72 23.78 19.16
C VAL A 623 8.52 22.59 20.09
N HIS A 624 7.84 22.81 21.21
CA HIS A 624 7.52 21.76 22.17
C HIS A 624 6.73 20.62 21.47
N PRO A 625 6.95 19.33 21.79
CA PRO A 625 6.32 18.20 21.10
C PRO A 625 4.79 18.29 20.97
N TRP A 626 4.13 18.83 22.00
CA TRP A 626 2.68 19.08 21.97
C TRP A 626 2.26 20.11 20.90
N VAL A 627 3.07 21.15 20.68
CA VAL A 627 2.83 22.16 19.64
C VAL A 627 3.12 21.58 18.26
N ALA A 628 4.18 20.76 18.13
CA ALA A 628 4.49 20.03 16.91
C ALA A 628 3.39 19.04 16.50
N ALA A 629 2.77 18.38 17.47
CA ALA A 629 1.62 17.50 17.27
C ALA A 629 0.31 18.25 16.93
N SER A 630 0.30 19.59 17.02
CA SER A 630 -0.86 20.44 16.78
C SER A 630 -0.72 21.26 15.49
N HIS A 631 -1.83 21.64 14.86
CA HIS A 631 -1.82 22.58 13.72
C HIS A 631 -1.65 24.06 14.13
N ILE A 632 -1.45 24.35 15.42
CA ILE A 632 -1.35 25.72 15.96
C ILE A 632 -0.23 26.51 15.28
N ARG A 633 0.91 25.87 15.01
CA ARG A 633 2.04 26.51 14.32
C ARG A 633 1.65 27.08 12.96
N TRP A 634 0.98 26.27 12.15
CA TRP A 634 0.54 26.66 10.81
C TRP A 634 -0.54 27.75 10.86
N PHE A 635 -1.44 27.69 11.84
CA PHE A 635 -2.45 28.72 12.06
C PHE A 635 -1.82 30.07 12.44
N ILE A 636 -0.83 30.07 13.34
CA ILE A 636 -0.11 31.29 13.75
C ILE A 636 0.69 31.88 12.58
N SER A 637 1.42 31.06 11.84
CA SER A 637 2.15 31.54 10.65
C SER A 637 1.21 32.12 9.60
N ASP A 638 0.11 31.44 9.25
CA ASP A 638 -0.87 31.96 8.29
C ASP A 638 -1.48 33.29 8.75
N PHE A 639 -1.86 33.37 10.04
CA PHE A 639 -2.41 34.57 10.63
C PHE A 639 -1.43 35.75 10.60
N VAL A 640 -0.18 35.54 11.02
CA VAL A 640 0.83 36.60 11.10
C VAL A 640 1.26 37.04 9.70
N VAL A 641 1.58 36.11 8.80
CA VAL A 641 2.01 36.41 7.43
C VAL A 641 0.95 37.24 6.69
N LYS A 642 -0.32 36.85 6.75
CA LYS A 642 -1.42 37.61 6.12
C LYS A 642 -1.57 39.02 6.66
N ARG A 643 -1.38 39.22 7.98
CA ARG A 643 -1.48 40.54 8.61
C ARG A 643 -0.26 41.42 8.34
N VAL A 644 0.95 40.84 8.33
CA VAL A 644 2.17 41.53 7.92
C VAL A 644 2.06 41.97 6.46
N LEU A 645 1.60 41.09 5.57
CA LEU A 645 1.33 41.45 4.18
C LEU A 645 0.29 42.56 4.08
N TRP A 646 -0.79 42.51 4.87
CA TRP A 646 -1.78 43.59 4.88
C TRP A 646 -1.21 44.93 5.36
N VAL A 647 -0.37 44.93 6.40
CA VAL A 647 0.27 46.15 6.91
C VAL A 647 1.27 46.72 5.90
N LEU A 648 2.06 45.87 5.26
CA LEU A 648 3.11 46.30 4.33
C LEU A 648 2.56 46.66 2.93
N THR A 649 1.45 46.06 2.52
CA THR A 649 1.00 46.07 1.11
C THR A 649 -0.47 46.48 0.93
N GLY A 650 -1.22 46.63 2.02
CA GLY A 650 -2.66 46.93 2.01
C GLY A 650 -3.56 45.72 1.74
N THR A 651 -3.01 44.51 1.53
CA THR A 651 -3.78 43.29 1.22
C THR A 651 -3.25 42.05 1.94
N GLN A 652 -4.17 41.19 2.40
CA GLN A 652 -3.85 39.90 3.03
C GLN A 652 -3.50 38.79 2.01
N ALA A 653 -3.79 39.02 0.73
CA ALA A 653 -3.45 38.11 -0.37
C ALA A 653 -1.99 38.28 -0.85
N GLY A 654 -1.24 39.23 -0.28
CA GLY A 654 0.08 39.65 -0.77
C GLY A 654 0.00 40.66 -1.92
N CYS A 655 1.15 41.19 -2.34
CA CYS A 655 1.22 42.17 -3.44
C CYS A 655 0.66 41.59 -4.75
N ASN A 656 -0.35 42.26 -5.32
CA ASN A 656 -0.64 42.15 -6.75
C ASN A 656 0.36 43.06 -7.47
N GLN A 657 1.22 42.51 -8.32
CA GLN A 657 2.25 43.28 -9.02
C GLN A 657 1.84 43.60 -10.46
N LEU A 658 1.96 44.88 -10.82
CA LEU A 658 2.09 45.36 -12.19
C LEU A 658 3.49 45.04 -12.72
#